data_AF-A0A9W6BA12-F1
#
_entry.id   AF-A0A9W6BA12-F1
#
_cell.length_a   1.000
_cell.length_b   1.000
_cell.length_c   1.000
_cell.angle_alpha   90.00
_cell.angle_beta   90.00
_cell.angle_gamma   90.00
#
_symmetry.space_group_name_H-M   'P 1'
#
loop_
_entity.id
_entity.type
_entity.pdbx_description
1 polymer ?
#
loop_
_entity_poly.entity_id
_entity_poly.type
_entity_poly.pdbx_seq_one_letter_code
_entity_poly.pdbx_strand_id
1 'polypeptide(L)'
;MVNTNVAAALRSLFGKETDSDCVIIFRRAQCEGPTPNRLAGDGGCGETAAVSSAIGSSAAVSGSRSSPSSHTVGPAGAPQSEPQDRPDILGDPLPGHKIVLRHASEMFRAQLDWPTTNDTRTTVADNGHGDGHASGAADHPAAASASGCGAPPCNCTKTCYSSRGGGPRQQQPQRAQLVVPLSGEDELPSARAALEFAYSGQLRPGCTVRETLGVRRQAAYLQIDGCTAACDVKLLELMAQRDKDAVNGVGISSGRASVTAVTAAAAAAAALELYDCVRLWPDPDNEPDFTAVVAAARRLLVSYFRDALSVLNSPARLRRLLALPPVGLAALLESEEFGTDCESSVLLMLATWVNANSSRAGGGGAAADLHTRVALSRRVRLALVSRPHLTFLLSTLALAFEKSSAAGGEGAAAAAESGGGAAAAAWLPLTVLDAALLGRYAAADPTERAALTASVSHLYDFESPAFSLTPRPQCLPAAGRTLTWCVRQHDLLAQLEEPLDGGHLGVGAVIGDAAEFRDRFVWGGFEWTLVLMHYNRDHAAMLGMFCHLPSAFQIQDPNPLYYTLPSTVGSHVLLTVHVWEGGVQREVPVDSTAPSTCRLSSGVGWVWPKALPLQPQPVTAAAAAASNGGRAGGDGGGRQAAVAAWSRYLHGGHITGSLRLLAPPV
;
A
#
# COMPACT_ATOMS: atom_id res chain seq x y z
N MET A 1 17.64 32.14 16.89
CA MET A 1 17.53 31.28 18.09
C MET A 1 16.67 31.99 19.12
N VAL A 2 15.49 31.45 19.43
CA VAL A 2 14.61 32.00 20.48
C VAL A 2 15.21 31.63 21.85
N ASN A 3 15.18 32.56 22.81
CA ASN A 3 15.60 32.28 24.17
C ASN A 3 14.77 31.12 24.76
N THR A 4 15.42 30.07 25.26
CA THR A 4 14.77 28.85 25.78
C THR A 4 13.77 29.14 26.89
N ASN A 5 14.02 30.14 27.74
CA ASN A 5 13.08 30.54 28.79
C ASN A 5 11.84 31.22 28.20
N VAL A 6 12.00 32.00 27.13
CA VAL A 6 10.87 32.62 26.41
C VAL A 6 10.04 31.55 25.71
N ALA A 7 10.68 30.59 25.03
CA ALA A 7 9.98 29.47 24.42
C ALA A 7 9.22 28.62 25.46
N ALA A 8 9.82 28.37 26.63
CA ALA A 8 9.15 27.65 27.73
C ALA A 8 7.96 28.43 28.31
N ALA A 9 8.12 29.76 28.48
CA ALA A 9 7.03 30.62 28.95
C ALA A 9 5.87 30.66 27.94
N LEU A 10 6.17 30.86 26.65
CA LEU A 10 5.17 30.86 25.57
C LEU A 10 4.45 29.51 25.47
N ARG A 11 5.18 28.39 25.55
CA ARG A 11 4.58 27.06 25.60
C ARG A 11 3.59 26.92 26.76
N SER A 12 3.91 27.49 27.92
CA SER A 12 3.02 27.43 29.09
C SER A 12 1.72 28.23 28.92
N LEU A 13 1.63 29.12 27.93
CA LEU A 13 0.44 29.93 27.65
C LEU A 13 -0.58 29.20 26.76
N PHE A 14 -0.18 28.14 26.06
CA PHE A 14 -1.08 27.42 25.16
C PHE A 14 -2.29 26.86 25.92
N GLY A 15 -3.51 27.20 25.46
CA GLY A 15 -4.75 26.71 26.07
C GLY A 15 -5.12 27.37 27.41
N LYS A 16 -4.36 28.35 27.91
CA LYS A 16 -4.73 29.08 29.13
C LYS A 16 -5.66 30.26 28.82
N GLU A 17 -6.72 30.39 29.62
CA GLU A 17 -7.64 31.55 29.53
C GLU A 17 -7.06 32.84 30.13
N THR A 18 -6.12 32.70 31.06
CA THR A 18 -5.38 33.82 31.66
C THR A 18 -4.55 34.48 30.58
N ASP A 19 -4.73 35.78 30.39
CA ASP A 19 -4.04 36.61 29.39
C ASP A 19 -4.39 36.31 27.92
N SER A 20 -5.35 35.42 27.65
CA SER A 20 -5.88 35.21 26.30
C SER A 20 -6.68 36.44 25.84
N ASP A 21 -6.30 37.00 24.70
CA ASP A 21 -6.90 38.18 24.07
C ASP A 21 -7.68 37.83 22.78
N CYS A 22 -7.67 36.55 22.39
CA CYS A 22 -8.49 36.00 21.34
C CYS A 22 -8.96 34.57 21.67
N VAL A 23 -9.94 34.09 20.91
CA VAL A 23 -10.45 32.72 20.95
C VAL A 23 -10.42 32.14 19.54
N ILE A 24 -9.86 30.95 19.39
CA ILE A 24 -9.82 30.21 18.14
C ILE A 24 -11.02 29.28 18.10
N ILE A 25 -11.85 29.43 17.08
CA ILE A 25 -13.05 28.62 16.85
C ILE A 25 -12.79 27.76 15.62
N PHE A 26 -12.84 26.44 15.80
CA PHE A 26 -12.79 25.50 14.70
C PHE A 26 -14.19 25.34 14.14
N ARG A 27 -14.35 25.49 12.83
CA ARG A 27 -15.64 25.32 12.15
C ARG A 27 -15.51 24.30 11.05
N ARG A 28 -16.58 23.57 10.76
CA ARG A 28 -16.62 22.80 9.53
C ARG A 28 -16.57 23.76 8.35
N ALA A 29 -15.65 23.52 7.42
CA ALA A 29 -15.58 24.23 6.16
C ALA A 29 -16.94 24.02 5.48
N GLN A 30 -17.71 25.09 5.35
CA GLN A 30 -18.91 25.04 4.54
C GLN A 30 -18.42 24.75 3.12
N CYS A 31 -18.83 23.61 2.56
CA CYS A 31 -18.78 23.46 1.12
C CYS A 31 -19.73 24.51 0.57
N GLU A 32 -19.22 25.73 0.38
CA GLU A 32 -19.83 26.69 -0.51
C GLU A 32 -19.82 25.99 -1.86
N GLY A 33 -20.90 25.24 -2.13
CA GLY A 33 -21.09 24.62 -3.43
C GLY A 33 -20.88 25.71 -4.47
N PRO A 34 -20.25 25.40 -5.61
CA PRO A 34 -19.98 26.40 -6.62
C PRO A 34 -21.27 27.18 -6.87
N THR A 35 -21.30 28.44 -6.44
CA THR A 35 -22.49 29.28 -6.59
C THR A 35 -22.80 29.27 -8.08
N PRO A 36 -23.99 28.81 -8.52
CA PRO A 36 -24.33 28.77 -9.92
C PRO A 36 -24.63 30.20 -10.38
N ASN A 37 -23.58 31.01 -10.52
CA ASN A 37 -23.70 32.36 -11.02
C ASN A 37 -23.16 32.41 -12.45
N ARG A 38 -24.13 32.46 -13.37
CA ARG A 38 -24.10 33.10 -14.68
C ARG A 38 -22.81 33.86 -14.99
N LEU A 39 -21.99 33.29 -15.85
CA LEU A 39 -21.24 34.05 -16.83
C LEU A 39 -21.72 33.62 -18.22
N ALA A 40 -22.57 34.49 -18.78
CA ALA A 40 -22.61 34.66 -20.22
C ALA A 40 -21.29 35.30 -20.65
N GLY A 41 -20.70 34.81 -21.74
CA GLY A 41 -19.66 35.55 -22.45
C GLY A 41 -18.35 34.79 -22.65
N ASP A 42 -18.29 34.15 -23.81
CA ASP A 42 -17.23 34.35 -24.81
C ASP A 42 -15.93 33.54 -24.74
N GLY A 43 -15.65 32.86 -25.86
CA GLY A 43 -14.28 32.63 -26.34
C GLY A 43 -13.67 31.23 -26.24
N GLY A 44 -13.85 30.41 -27.29
CA GLY A 44 -12.73 29.61 -27.84
C GLY A 44 -12.71 28.10 -27.55
N CYS A 45 -13.52 27.32 -28.28
CA CYS A 45 -13.34 25.87 -28.38
C CYS A 45 -12.43 25.52 -29.58
N GLY A 46 -11.24 25.00 -29.28
CA GLY A 46 -10.36 24.32 -30.24
C GLY A 46 -10.74 22.84 -30.39
N GLU A 47 -11.51 22.58 -31.43
CA GLU A 47 -11.41 21.46 -32.39
C GLU A 47 -10.52 20.26 -32.02
N THR A 48 -11.13 19.11 -31.72
CA THR A 48 -10.62 17.80 -32.15
C THR A 48 -11.76 16.95 -32.70
N ALA A 49 -11.57 16.53 -33.95
CA ALA A 49 -12.56 15.87 -34.78
C ALA A 49 -12.76 14.40 -34.39
N ALA A 50 -14.00 14.04 -34.06
CA ALA A 50 -14.47 12.67 -34.07
C ALA A 50 -15.12 12.39 -35.44
N VAL A 51 -14.48 11.54 -36.24
CA VAL A 51 -15.09 10.99 -37.46
C VAL A 51 -16.00 9.84 -37.04
N SER A 52 -17.31 10.10 -37.05
CA SER A 52 -18.34 9.07 -36.95
C SER A 52 -18.57 8.43 -38.32
N SER A 53 -18.64 7.10 -38.36
CA SER A 53 -19.33 6.34 -39.40
C SER A 53 -20.55 5.68 -38.77
N ALA A 54 -21.72 6.10 -39.23
CA ALA A 54 -23.02 5.57 -38.86
C ALA A 54 -23.50 4.59 -39.93
N ILE A 55 -23.98 3.41 -39.52
CA ILE A 55 -25.04 2.68 -40.22
C ILE A 55 -26.05 2.28 -39.15
N GLY A 56 -27.26 2.81 -39.28
CA GLY A 56 -28.35 2.59 -38.34
C GLY A 56 -29.13 1.31 -38.61
N SER A 57 -29.82 0.84 -37.57
CA SER A 57 -31.10 0.15 -37.72
C SER A 57 -31.92 0.30 -36.45
N SER A 58 -33.09 0.88 -36.64
CA SER A 58 -34.16 1.06 -35.65
C SER A 58 -35.01 -0.21 -35.62
N ALA A 59 -35.32 -0.71 -34.42
CA ALA A 59 -36.43 -1.62 -34.20
C ALA A 59 -37.06 -1.32 -32.84
N ALA A 60 -38.30 -0.84 -32.90
CA ALA A 60 -39.17 -0.60 -31.77
C ALA A 60 -39.72 -1.92 -31.21
N VAL A 61 -39.73 -2.07 -29.89
CA VAL A 61 -40.59 -3.05 -29.20
C VAL A 61 -41.24 -2.36 -28.00
N SER A 62 -42.57 -2.31 -28.06
CA SER A 62 -43.46 -1.91 -26.99
C SER A 62 -43.60 -3.04 -25.96
N GLY A 63 -43.67 -2.69 -24.68
CA GLY A 63 -43.89 -3.67 -23.60
C GLY A 63 -44.43 -3.03 -22.34
N SER A 64 -45.75 -2.87 -22.27
CA SER A 64 -46.52 -2.56 -21.07
C SER A 64 -46.44 -3.70 -20.04
N ARG A 65 -46.40 -3.40 -18.72
CA ARG A 65 -47.43 -3.82 -17.73
C ARG A 65 -47.04 -3.59 -16.24
N SER A 66 -48.00 -2.95 -15.56
CA SER A 66 -48.57 -3.18 -14.21
C SER A 66 -47.76 -3.01 -12.92
N SER A 67 -48.25 -2.05 -12.13
CA SER A 67 -48.24 -1.93 -10.66
C SER A 67 -48.82 -3.17 -9.93
N PRO A 68 -48.63 -3.26 -8.59
CA PRO A 68 -49.71 -2.80 -7.69
C PRO A 68 -49.27 -2.00 -6.44
N SER A 69 -50.12 -1.02 -6.09
CA SER A 69 -50.70 -0.63 -4.77
C SER A 69 -50.20 -1.33 -3.49
N SER A 70 -50.24 -0.78 -2.26
CA SER A 70 -50.72 0.47 -1.64
C SER A 70 -50.53 0.31 -0.11
N HIS A 71 -50.05 1.31 0.63
CA HIS A 71 -50.34 1.45 2.07
C HIS A 71 -50.21 2.94 2.47
N THR A 72 -51.34 3.64 2.61
CA THR A 72 -52.04 3.99 3.86
C THR A 72 -51.41 5.18 4.60
N VAL A 73 -52.14 6.30 4.51
CA VAL A 73 -51.92 7.60 5.14
C VAL A 73 -52.28 7.57 6.62
N GLY A 74 -51.46 8.21 7.45
CA GLY A 74 -51.81 8.63 8.81
C GLY A 74 -51.00 9.87 9.21
N PRO A 75 -51.62 11.02 9.56
CA PRO A 75 -50.91 12.21 9.99
C PRO A 75 -50.90 12.29 11.53
N ALA A 76 -49.72 12.48 12.12
CA ALA A 76 -49.58 12.93 13.50
C ALA A 76 -48.46 13.97 13.55
N GLY A 77 -48.84 15.20 13.90
CA GLY A 77 -47.97 16.37 13.89
C GLY A 77 -46.79 16.24 14.86
N ALA A 78 -45.60 16.53 14.34
CA ALA A 78 -44.42 16.85 15.13
C ALA A 78 -44.22 18.38 15.12
N PRO A 79 -43.81 18.98 16.24
CA PRO A 79 -43.60 20.42 16.33
C PRO A 79 -42.44 20.85 15.42
N GLN A 80 -42.66 21.89 14.64
CA GLN A 80 -41.61 22.59 13.89
C GLN A 80 -40.60 23.16 14.88
N SER A 81 -39.49 22.45 15.06
CA SER A 81 -38.28 23.02 15.65
C SER A 81 -37.71 24.02 14.65
N GLU A 82 -37.71 25.30 15.01
CA GLU A 82 -36.95 26.32 14.29
C GLU A 82 -35.52 25.81 14.03
N PRO A 83 -35.01 25.87 12.79
CA PRO A 83 -33.63 25.54 12.52
C PRO A 83 -32.77 26.60 13.21
N GLN A 84 -32.35 26.30 14.44
CA GLN A 84 -31.28 27.05 15.08
C GLN A 84 -30.04 26.81 14.23
N ASP A 85 -29.74 27.80 13.40
CA ASP A 85 -28.55 27.97 12.56
C ASP A 85 -27.34 28.18 13.48
N ARG A 86 -27.09 27.20 14.36
CA ARG A 86 -25.90 27.20 15.20
C ARG A 86 -24.74 26.92 14.27
N PRO A 87 -23.72 27.79 14.24
CA PRO A 87 -22.53 27.53 13.46
C PRO A 87 -21.96 26.16 13.88
N ASP A 88 -21.63 25.34 12.89
CA ASP A 88 -21.14 23.96 13.06
C ASP A 88 -19.71 24.02 13.64
N ILE A 89 -19.62 24.31 14.94
CA ILE A 89 -18.38 24.45 15.71
C ILE A 89 -17.87 23.04 16.05
N LEU A 90 -16.61 22.79 15.71
CA LEU A 90 -15.95 21.50 15.92
C LEU A 90 -15.13 21.53 17.22
N GLY A 91 -15.66 20.90 18.27
CA GLY A 91 -15.02 20.82 19.59
C GLY A 91 -14.98 22.16 20.35
N ASP A 92 -14.27 22.18 21.47
CA ASP A 92 -14.25 23.35 22.37
C ASP A 92 -13.39 24.50 21.82
N PRO A 93 -13.84 25.76 21.88
CA PRO A 93 -13.01 26.90 21.50
C PRO A 93 -11.67 26.92 22.25
N LEU A 94 -10.59 27.26 21.55
CA LEU A 94 -9.24 27.26 22.11
C LEU A 94 -8.81 28.70 22.44
N PRO A 95 -8.49 29.04 23.70
CA PRO A 95 -7.97 30.37 24.02
C PRO A 95 -6.60 30.60 23.36
N GLY A 96 -6.40 31.80 22.82
CA GLY A 96 -5.20 32.16 22.07
C GLY A 96 -4.66 33.54 22.44
N HIS A 97 -3.44 33.80 22.00
CA HIS A 97 -2.68 35.03 22.22
C HIS A 97 -2.33 35.65 20.86
N LYS A 98 -2.91 36.82 20.54
CA LYS A 98 -2.77 37.49 19.24
C LYS A 98 -1.31 37.70 18.86
N ILE A 99 -0.47 38.09 19.82
CA ILE A 99 0.95 38.35 19.56
C ILE A 99 1.68 37.08 19.06
N VAL A 100 1.39 35.92 19.64
CA VAL A 100 2.01 34.65 19.21
C VAL A 100 1.50 34.28 17.83
N LEU A 101 0.17 34.26 17.65
CA LEU A 101 -0.46 33.82 16.41
C LEU A 101 -0.12 34.73 15.23
N ARG A 102 -0.06 36.06 15.43
CA ARG A 102 0.33 37.03 14.41
C ARG A 102 1.76 36.81 13.91
N HIS A 103 2.68 36.43 14.80
CA HIS A 103 4.07 36.20 14.43
C HIS A 103 4.34 34.79 13.92
N ALA A 104 3.57 33.79 14.36
CA ALA A 104 3.78 32.41 13.95
C ALA A 104 3.03 32.02 12.67
N SER A 105 1.99 32.76 12.27
CA SER A 105 1.14 32.42 11.13
C SER A 105 0.76 33.65 10.32
N GLU A 106 1.04 33.58 9.01
CA GLU A 106 0.61 34.59 8.03
C GLU A 106 -0.92 34.66 7.92
N MET A 107 -1.60 33.51 7.97
CA MET A 107 -3.06 33.44 7.91
C MET A 107 -3.70 34.17 9.11
N PHE A 108 -3.22 33.93 10.34
CA PHE A 108 -3.76 34.63 11.51
C PHE A 108 -3.37 36.10 11.54
N ARG A 109 -2.19 36.47 11.04
CA ARG A 109 -1.82 37.87 10.84
C ARG A 109 -2.83 38.58 9.95
N ALA A 110 -3.16 37.99 8.81
CA ALA A 110 -4.17 38.52 7.90
C ALA A 110 -5.56 38.63 8.55
N GLN A 111 -6.02 37.60 9.29
CA GLN A 111 -7.31 37.66 10.00
C GLN A 111 -7.34 38.74 11.10
N LEU A 112 -6.23 38.95 11.80
CA LEU A 112 -6.13 39.96 12.87
C LEU A 112 -6.00 41.39 12.34
N ASP A 113 -5.42 41.55 11.16
CA ASP A 113 -5.26 42.84 10.50
C ASP A 113 -6.49 43.23 9.66
N TRP A 114 -7.36 42.25 9.35
CA TRP A 114 -8.63 42.53 8.68
C TRP A 114 -9.50 43.45 9.55
N PRO A 115 -9.85 44.66 9.07
CA PRO A 115 -10.70 45.56 9.82
C PRO A 115 -12.02 44.86 10.08
N THR A 116 -12.37 44.69 11.36
CA THR A 116 -13.60 44.03 11.77
C THR A 116 -14.75 44.94 11.34
N THR A 117 -15.35 44.65 10.17
CA THR A 117 -16.41 45.44 9.53
C THR A 117 -17.69 45.57 10.35
N ASN A 118 -17.72 44.98 11.56
CA ASN A 118 -18.83 45.08 12.51
C ASN A 118 -18.75 46.29 13.46
N ASP A 119 -17.62 47.02 13.52
CA ASP A 119 -17.52 48.21 14.37
C ASP A 119 -18.14 49.47 13.75
N THR A 120 -18.61 49.44 12.50
CA THR A 120 -19.26 50.59 11.84
C THR A 120 -20.70 50.86 12.27
N ARG A 121 -21.27 50.13 13.24
CA ARG A 121 -22.69 50.30 13.61
C ARG A 121 -22.97 51.27 14.77
N THR A 122 -21.97 52.00 15.29
CA THR A 122 -22.20 52.88 16.44
C THR A 122 -21.56 54.26 16.36
N THR A 123 -21.87 55.03 15.31
CA THR A 123 -21.97 56.50 15.42
C THR A 123 -22.96 57.03 14.39
N VAL A 124 -24.26 56.81 14.62
CA VAL A 124 -25.28 57.76 14.13
C VAL A 124 -25.41 58.81 15.24
N ALA A 125 -24.45 59.72 15.32
CA ALA A 125 -24.68 61.08 15.79
C ALA A 125 -25.05 61.84 14.51
N ASP A 126 -26.33 62.08 14.25
CA ASP A 126 -27.03 63.29 14.70
C ASP A 126 -26.13 64.52 14.59
N ASN A 127 -26.29 65.25 13.49
CA ASN A 127 -26.19 66.69 13.32
C ASN A 127 -26.38 66.96 11.81
N GLY A 128 -27.37 67.74 11.36
CA GLY A 128 -27.81 68.99 11.96
C GLY A 128 -26.96 70.12 11.38
N HIS A 129 -27.58 70.95 10.56
CA HIS A 129 -27.05 72.14 9.87
C HIS A 129 -26.16 73.05 10.73
N GLY A 130 -25.20 73.74 10.09
CA GLY A 130 -24.70 75.03 10.58
C GLY A 130 -23.29 75.42 10.11
N ASP A 131 -23.26 76.21 9.04
CA ASP A 131 -22.29 77.23 8.60
C ASP A 131 -20.98 77.52 9.38
N GLY A 132 -19.90 77.73 8.61
CA GLY A 132 -19.25 79.05 8.57
C GLY A 132 -17.94 79.30 9.32
N HIS A 133 -16.89 79.58 8.54
CA HIS A 133 -15.72 80.44 8.80
C HIS A 133 -14.51 79.96 9.65
N ALA A 134 -13.44 79.65 8.90
CA ALA A 134 -12.15 80.35 8.84
C ALA A 134 -11.28 80.65 10.09
N SER A 135 -10.04 80.12 9.97
CA SER A 135 -8.73 80.70 10.33
C SER A 135 -8.24 80.66 11.79
N GLY A 136 -6.94 80.36 11.93
CA GLY A 136 -6.14 80.78 13.09
C GLY A 136 -5.17 79.73 13.61
N ALA A 137 -3.90 79.84 13.23
CA ALA A 137 -2.76 79.10 13.76
C ALA A 137 -2.33 79.58 15.17
N ALA A 138 -1.72 78.70 15.97
CA ALA A 138 -0.45 78.91 16.70
C ALA A 138 -0.22 77.87 17.83
N ASP A 139 0.94 77.22 17.76
CA ASP A 139 1.95 76.96 18.82
C ASP A 139 1.61 76.40 20.23
N HIS A 140 2.16 75.21 20.48
CA HIS A 140 2.95 74.69 21.64
C HIS A 140 3.25 75.58 22.89
N PRO A 141 3.81 75.04 24.02
CA PRO A 141 3.77 73.68 24.61
C PRO A 141 3.70 73.64 26.18
N ALA A 142 3.82 72.42 26.73
CA ALA A 142 4.60 72.05 27.94
C ALA A 142 3.94 71.98 29.36
N ALA A 143 3.95 70.73 29.87
CA ALA A 143 4.59 70.26 31.11
C ALA A 143 3.91 70.32 32.50
N ALA A 144 4.05 69.15 33.17
CA ALA A 144 4.36 68.90 34.58
C ALA A 144 3.25 68.90 35.65
N SER A 145 2.91 67.67 36.07
CA SER A 145 3.15 67.10 37.41
C SER A 145 3.00 67.99 38.66
N ALA A 146 2.12 67.58 39.59
CA ALA A 146 2.49 66.89 40.84
C ALA A 146 1.55 67.17 42.03
N SER A 147 1.24 66.08 42.74
CA SER A 147 1.22 65.94 44.21
C SER A 147 0.13 66.63 45.05
N GLY A 148 -0.47 65.86 45.97
CA GLY A 148 -1.23 66.40 47.09
C GLY A 148 -2.10 65.39 47.82
N CYS A 149 -1.50 64.61 48.72
CA CYS A 149 -2.15 63.68 49.65
C CYS A 149 -3.12 64.37 50.63
N GLY A 150 -4.14 63.63 51.09
CA GLY A 150 -4.91 64.00 52.29
C GLY A 150 -6.13 63.12 52.55
N ALA A 151 -5.96 62.08 53.36
CA ALA A 151 -7.04 61.32 54.02
C ALA A 151 -7.03 61.64 55.54
N PRO A 152 -7.90 61.06 56.38
CA PRO A 152 -9.39 61.04 56.47
C PRO A 152 -9.78 61.59 57.89
N PRO A 153 -10.83 61.17 58.66
CA PRO A 153 -12.03 60.36 58.40
C PRO A 153 -13.34 60.93 59.00
N CYS A 154 -14.50 60.39 58.61
CA CYS A 154 -15.63 60.25 59.53
C CYS A 154 -16.63 59.17 59.10
N ASN A 155 -16.76 58.16 59.96
CA ASN A 155 -17.91 57.25 60.06
C ASN A 155 -19.13 58.02 60.57
N CYS A 156 -20.33 57.73 60.05
CA CYS A 156 -21.53 57.40 60.86
C CYS A 156 -22.76 57.06 59.99
N THR A 157 -23.11 55.77 60.03
CA THR A 157 -24.46 55.20 60.28
C THR A 157 -25.69 55.55 59.42
N LYS A 158 -26.27 54.44 58.89
CA LYS A 158 -27.70 54.08 58.78
C LYS A 158 -28.61 54.89 57.84
N THR A 159 -28.98 54.28 56.71
CA THR A 159 -30.41 54.14 56.35
C THR A 159 -30.65 52.94 55.43
N CYS A 160 -31.85 52.38 55.56
CA CYS A 160 -32.33 51.11 55.04
C CYS A 160 -32.88 51.20 53.61
N TYR A 161 -33.05 50.03 52.97
CA TYR A 161 -34.05 49.70 51.94
C TYR A 161 -34.04 50.47 50.60
N SER A 162 -33.65 49.77 49.52
CA SER A 162 -34.36 49.68 48.21
C SER A 162 -33.50 48.89 47.22
N SER A 163 -33.98 47.76 46.70
CA SER A 163 -34.76 47.66 45.44
C SER A 163 -33.88 47.76 44.18
N ARG A 164 -33.89 46.67 43.39
CA ARG A 164 -33.66 46.59 41.93
C ARG A 164 -32.69 47.64 41.34
N GLY A 165 -31.40 47.31 41.36
CA GLY A 165 -30.40 47.92 40.47
C GLY A 165 -29.99 46.92 39.39
N GLY A 166 -30.61 47.01 38.21
CA GLY A 166 -30.04 46.42 37.00
C GLY A 166 -28.77 47.18 36.65
N GLY A 167 -27.64 46.77 37.23
CA GLY A 167 -26.35 47.32 36.89
C GLY A 167 -26.09 47.13 35.40
N PRO A 168 -25.46 48.09 34.70
CA PRO A 168 -25.05 47.89 33.32
C PRO A 168 -24.24 46.60 33.28
N ARG A 169 -24.70 45.59 32.53
CA ARG A 169 -23.87 44.45 32.15
C ARG A 169 -22.62 45.08 31.55
N GLN A 170 -21.52 45.09 32.30
CA GLN A 170 -20.21 45.40 31.76
C GLN A 170 -20.04 44.41 30.62
N GLN A 171 -20.23 44.91 29.40
CA GLN A 171 -19.97 44.15 28.19
C GLN A 171 -18.50 43.82 28.29
N GLN A 172 -18.20 42.58 28.67
CA GLN A 172 -16.83 42.11 28.64
C GLN A 172 -16.32 42.39 27.22
N PRO A 173 -15.13 43.02 27.09
CA PRO A 173 -14.57 43.33 25.79
C PRO A 173 -14.60 42.04 24.97
N GLN A 174 -15.31 42.07 23.85
CA GLN A 174 -15.50 40.88 23.03
C GLN A 174 -14.11 40.44 22.55
N ARG A 175 -13.66 39.28 23.03
CA ARG A 175 -12.39 38.69 22.59
C ARG A 175 -12.46 38.47 21.08
N ALA A 176 -11.38 38.80 20.37
CA ALA A 176 -11.34 38.57 18.93
C ALA A 176 -11.53 37.08 18.64
N GLN A 177 -12.40 36.75 17.67
CA GLN A 177 -12.66 35.37 17.27
C GLN A 177 -11.88 35.08 16.00
N LEU A 178 -10.91 34.16 16.11
CA LEU A 178 -10.18 33.63 14.96
C LEU A 178 -10.85 32.35 14.52
N VAL A 179 -11.14 32.23 13.23
CA VAL A 179 -11.87 31.07 12.70
C VAL A 179 -10.92 30.20 11.89
N VAL A 180 -10.89 28.91 12.22
CA VAL A 180 -10.14 27.89 11.49
C VAL A 180 -11.15 26.94 10.85
N PRO A 181 -11.35 27.01 9.52
CA PRO A 181 -12.21 26.06 8.84
C PRO A 181 -11.48 24.72 8.66
N LEU A 182 -12.15 23.62 8.97
CA LEU A 182 -11.65 22.25 8.86
C LEU A 182 -12.58 21.42 7.98
N SER A 183 -12.04 20.48 7.21
CA SER A 183 -12.88 19.60 6.37
C SER A 183 -13.73 18.64 7.21
N GLY A 184 -13.29 18.30 8.42
CA GLY A 184 -13.95 17.36 9.32
C GLY A 184 -13.43 17.43 10.75
N GLU A 185 -14.08 16.72 11.66
CA GLU A 185 -13.68 16.64 13.07
C GLU A 185 -12.36 15.86 13.26
N ASP A 186 -12.05 14.96 12.35
CA ASP A 186 -10.80 14.18 12.32
C ASP A 186 -9.55 15.05 12.11
N GLU A 187 -9.69 16.25 11.55
CA GLU A 187 -8.60 17.22 11.39
C GLU A 187 -8.32 18.04 12.66
N LEU A 188 -9.26 18.07 13.61
CA LEU A 188 -9.18 18.90 14.82
C LEU A 188 -7.93 18.61 15.67
N PRO A 189 -7.53 17.34 15.94
CA PRO A 189 -6.31 17.06 16.70
C PRO A 189 -5.05 17.57 16.00
N SER A 190 -5.00 17.46 14.67
CA SER A 190 -3.87 17.92 13.86
C SER A 190 -3.77 19.44 13.84
N ALA A 191 -4.89 20.15 13.70
CA ALA A 191 -4.93 21.62 13.74
C ALA A 191 -4.51 22.14 15.12
N ARG A 192 -4.97 21.51 16.21
CA ARG A 192 -4.54 21.84 17.56
C ARG A 192 -3.06 21.60 17.78
N ALA A 193 -2.51 20.50 17.28
CA ALA A 193 -1.08 20.21 17.39
C ALA A 193 -0.21 21.17 16.55
N ALA A 194 -0.68 21.62 15.39
CA ALA A 194 -0.02 22.67 14.60
C ALA A 194 -0.03 24.01 15.36
N LEU A 195 -1.15 24.37 15.99
CA LEU A 195 -1.22 25.53 16.88
C LEU A 195 -0.33 25.37 18.11
N GLU A 196 -0.25 24.18 18.71
CA GLU A 196 0.67 23.89 19.82
C GLU A 196 2.14 24.10 19.38
N PHE A 197 2.48 23.74 18.14
CA PHE A 197 3.79 24.03 17.54
C PHE A 197 4.05 25.53 17.44
N ALA A 198 3.06 26.35 17.04
CA ALA A 198 3.22 27.81 16.98
C ALA A 198 3.64 28.44 18.33
N TYR A 199 3.27 27.82 19.46
CA TYR A 199 3.65 28.28 20.80
C TYR A 199 4.96 27.66 21.31
N SER A 200 5.25 26.42 20.91
CA SER A 200 6.35 25.63 21.49
C SER A 200 7.58 25.51 20.60
N GLY A 201 7.42 25.71 19.29
CA GLY A 201 8.42 25.41 18.26
C GLY A 201 8.79 23.93 18.17
N GLN A 202 8.00 23.03 18.75
CA GLN A 202 8.31 21.60 18.85
C GLN A 202 7.07 20.76 18.57
N LEU A 203 7.27 19.65 17.86
CA LEU A 203 6.23 18.62 17.72
C LEU A 203 6.14 17.78 19.01
N ARG A 204 4.96 17.21 19.26
CA ARG A 204 4.75 16.34 20.41
C ARG A 204 5.68 15.12 20.33
N PRO A 205 6.29 14.68 21.44
CA PRO A 205 7.05 13.43 21.45
C PRO A 205 6.11 12.26 21.16
N GLY A 206 6.60 11.29 20.38
CA GLY A 206 5.86 10.07 20.07
C GLY A 206 4.79 10.20 18.98
N CYS A 207 4.75 11.29 18.21
CA CYS A 207 3.87 11.38 17.04
C CYS A 207 4.13 10.21 16.06
N THR A 208 3.04 9.60 15.61
CA THR A 208 3.03 8.63 14.50
C THR A 208 3.28 9.32 13.15
N VAL A 209 3.49 8.54 12.09
CA VAL A 209 3.66 9.09 10.73
C VAL A 209 2.38 9.80 10.28
N ARG A 210 1.21 9.17 10.51
CA ARG A 210 -0.10 9.75 10.18
C ARG A 210 -0.35 11.07 10.90
N GLU A 211 -0.12 11.13 12.21
CA GLU A 211 -0.28 12.36 12.99
C GLU A 211 0.66 13.46 12.50
N THR A 212 1.92 13.11 12.22
CA THR A 212 2.90 14.08 11.72
C THR A 212 2.50 14.65 10.36
N LEU A 213 1.99 13.82 9.44
CA LEU A 213 1.44 14.28 8.16
C LEU A 213 0.18 15.14 8.33
N GLY A 214 -0.70 14.79 9.28
CA GLY A 214 -1.87 15.59 9.62
C GLY A 214 -1.48 16.98 10.11
N VAL A 215 -0.53 17.06 11.04
CA VAL A 215 0.02 18.34 11.55
C VAL A 215 0.67 19.12 10.41
N ARG A 216 1.46 18.46 9.56
CA ARG A 216 2.10 19.10 8.40
C ARG A 216 1.07 19.75 7.47
N ARG A 217 0.02 19.03 7.09
CA ARG A 217 -1.06 19.54 6.22
C ARG A 217 -1.77 20.73 6.86
N GLN A 218 -2.11 20.64 8.14
CA GLN A 218 -2.77 21.74 8.85
C GLN A 218 -1.84 22.94 9.05
N ALA A 219 -0.54 22.72 9.28
CA ALA A 219 0.44 23.78 9.38
C ALA A 219 0.65 24.51 8.06
N ALA A 220 0.69 23.80 6.93
CA ALA A 220 0.73 24.39 5.60
C ALA A 220 -0.53 25.24 5.33
N TYR A 221 -1.71 24.71 5.65
CA TYR A 221 -2.98 25.42 5.52
C TYR A 221 -3.03 26.71 6.36
N LEU A 222 -2.63 26.61 7.64
CA LEU A 222 -2.58 27.73 8.58
C LEU A 222 -1.37 28.65 8.34
N GLN A 223 -0.48 28.32 7.39
CA GLN A 223 0.76 29.04 7.10
C GLN A 223 1.61 29.27 8.36
N ILE A 224 1.83 28.21 9.16
CA ILE A 224 2.63 28.28 10.38
C ILE A 224 4.12 28.11 10.04
N ASP A 225 4.90 29.17 10.27
CA ASP A 225 6.30 29.25 9.86
C ASP A 225 7.16 28.13 10.50
N GLY A 226 7.89 27.41 9.66
CA GLY A 226 8.84 26.35 10.07
C GLY A 226 8.21 25.03 10.54
N CYS A 227 6.89 24.95 10.70
CA CYS A 227 6.23 23.74 11.20
C CYS A 227 6.25 22.60 10.17
N THR A 228 6.09 22.90 8.87
CA THR A 228 6.16 21.89 7.80
C THR A 228 7.55 21.25 7.72
N ALA A 229 8.61 22.06 7.72
CA ALA A 229 9.99 21.59 7.74
C ALA A 229 10.30 20.74 8.99
N ALA A 230 9.77 21.14 10.17
CA ALA A 230 9.91 20.35 11.39
C ALA A 230 9.19 18.98 11.29
N CYS A 231 8.03 18.93 10.64
CA CYS A 231 7.34 17.67 10.35
C CYS A 231 8.17 16.78 9.41
N ASP A 232 8.77 17.34 8.37
CA ASP A 232 9.59 16.59 7.41
C ASP A 232 10.83 15.99 8.08
N VAL A 233 11.53 16.77 8.93
CA VAL A 233 12.62 16.27 9.77
C VAL A 233 12.13 15.16 10.69
N LYS A 234 10.96 15.31 11.32
CA LYS A 234 10.41 14.30 12.21
C LYS A 234 10.07 12.99 11.47
N LEU A 235 9.51 13.07 10.27
CA LEU A 235 9.24 11.90 9.42
C LEU A 235 10.54 11.18 9.06
N LEU A 236 11.58 11.93 8.69
CA LEU A 236 12.91 11.36 8.45
C LEU A 236 13.49 10.72 9.71
N GLU A 237 13.32 11.31 10.90
CA GLU A 237 13.74 10.71 12.17
C GLU A 237 13.01 9.40 12.46
N LEU A 238 11.69 9.34 12.27
CA LEU A 238 10.89 8.12 12.45
C LEU A 238 11.39 6.99 11.54
N MET A 239 11.80 7.33 10.32
CA MET A 239 12.39 6.41 9.35
C MET A 239 13.86 6.06 9.65
N ALA A 240 14.59 6.94 10.35
CA ALA A 240 15.99 6.77 10.70
C ALA A 240 16.22 6.19 12.11
N GLN A 241 15.15 5.93 12.89
CA GLN A 241 15.19 5.40 14.27
C GLN A 241 15.68 3.95 14.34
N ARG A 242 16.92 3.74 13.89
CA ARG A 242 17.55 2.43 13.79
C ARG A 242 18.27 1.99 15.06
N ASP A 243 18.54 2.88 16.03
CA ASP A 243 19.50 2.56 17.11
C ASP A 243 19.36 3.31 18.45
N LYS A 244 18.54 4.37 18.60
CA LYS A 244 18.65 5.23 19.82
C LYS A 244 18.24 4.55 21.14
N ASP A 245 17.35 3.55 21.10
CA ASP A 245 16.89 2.88 22.32
C ASP A 245 17.69 1.61 22.68
N ALA A 246 18.50 1.10 21.76
CA ALA A 246 19.31 -0.11 21.99
C ALA A 246 20.59 0.15 22.82
N VAL A 247 21.08 1.40 22.84
CA VAL A 247 22.37 1.75 23.45
C VAL A 247 22.29 1.90 24.98
N ASN A 248 21.09 2.10 25.55
CA ASN A 248 20.91 2.21 27.01
C ASN A 248 20.64 0.86 27.72
N GLY A 249 20.61 -0.25 26.99
CA GLY A 249 20.54 -1.61 27.55
C GLY A 249 21.92 -2.19 27.83
N VAL A 250 22.46 -1.94 29.03
CA VAL A 250 23.77 -2.43 29.48
C VAL A 250 23.81 -3.97 29.53
N GLY A 251 24.56 -4.57 28.59
CA GLY A 251 25.46 -5.69 28.88
C GLY A 251 24.95 -7.12 28.78
N ILE A 252 24.64 -7.65 27.58
CA ILE A 252 24.78 -9.09 27.27
C ILE A 252 25.24 -9.26 25.80
N SER A 253 26.39 -9.92 25.60
CA SER A 253 27.21 -9.90 24.38
C SER A 253 26.81 -10.86 23.24
N SER A 254 25.61 -11.45 23.24
CA SER A 254 25.20 -12.45 22.21
C SER A 254 23.99 -12.08 21.33
N GLY A 255 23.43 -10.88 21.43
CA GLY A 255 22.15 -10.52 20.77
C GLY A 255 22.18 -9.59 19.55
N ARG A 256 23.35 -9.23 19.00
CA ARG A 256 23.48 -8.13 18.01
C ARG A 256 22.67 -8.30 16.71
N ALA A 257 22.47 -9.53 16.24
CA ALA A 257 21.68 -9.79 15.03
C ALA A 257 20.16 -9.60 15.24
N SER A 258 19.68 -9.77 16.46
CA SER A 258 18.25 -9.63 16.78
C SER A 258 17.82 -8.15 16.85
N VAL A 259 18.68 -7.28 17.35
CA VAL A 259 18.36 -5.85 17.53
C VAL A 259 18.28 -5.13 16.19
N THR A 260 19.23 -5.37 15.28
CA THR A 260 19.24 -4.76 13.94
C THR A 260 18.04 -5.15 13.08
N ALA A 261 17.49 -6.36 13.28
CA ALA A 261 16.29 -6.82 12.59
C ALA A 261 15.03 -6.10 13.08
N VAL A 262 14.89 -5.91 14.40
CA VAL A 262 13.74 -5.21 14.99
C VAL A 262 13.69 -3.74 14.54
N THR A 263 14.85 -3.08 14.51
CA THR A 263 14.89 -1.64 14.15
C THR A 263 14.69 -1.41 12.66
N ALA A 264 15.18 -2.32 11.79
CA ALA A 264 14.85 -2.29 10.37
C ALA A 264 13.35 -2.52 10.11
N ALA A 265 12.69 -3.38 10.90
CA ALA A 265 11.26 -3.61 10.78
C ALA A 265 10.43 -2.39 11.20
N ALA A 266 10.84 -1.66 12.25
CA ALA A 266 10.18 -0.43 12.67
C ALA A 266 10.30 0.69 11.61
N ALA A 267 11.50 0.90 11.06
CA ALA A 267 11.72 1.86 9.98
C ALA A 267 10.88 1.52 8.73
N ALA A 268 10.81 0.23 8.38
CA ALA A 268 9.94 -0.24 7.29
C ALA A 268 8.46 -0.03 7.59
N ALA A 269 8.02 -0.23 8.84
CA ALA A 269 6.65 0.04 9.25
C ALA A 269 6.28 1.52 9.11
N ALA A 270 7.18 2.44 9.48
CA ALA A 270 6.98 3.87 9.27
C ALA A 270 6.88 4.23 7.79
N ALA A 271 7.73 3.64 6.94
CA ALA A 271 7.65 3.84 5.49
C ALA A 271 6.34 3.31 4.90
N LEU A 272 5.88 2.13 5.33
CA LEU A 272 4.58 1.57 4.91
C LEU A 272 3.42 2.45 5.35
N GLU A 273 3.42 2.94 6.60
CA GLU A 273 2.40 3.87 7.11
C GLU A 273 2.39 5.19 6.32
N LEU A 274 3.55 5.68 5.88
CA LEU A 274 3.64 6.86 5.02
C LEU A 274 2.87 6.66 3.71
N TYR A 275 3.05 5.51 3.05
CA TYR A 275 2.33 5.18 1.82
C TYR A 275 0.83 4.96 2.07
N ASP A 276 0.44 4.37 3.20
CA ASP A 276 -0.97 4.25 3.60
C ASP A 276 -1.65 5.62 3.78
N CYS A 277 -0.85 6.67 4.03
CA CYS A 277 -1.29 8.05 4.22
C CYS A 277 -1.10 8.94 2.98
N VAL A 278 -1.04 8.40 1.77
CA VAL A 278 -0.87 9.18 0.51
C VAL A 278 -1.85 10.35 0.36
N ARG A 279 -3.08 10.24 0.87
CA ARG A 279 -4.07 11.34 0.82
C ARG A 279 -3.67 12.57 1.62
N LEU A 280 -2.71 12.44 2.53
CA LEU A 280 -2.19 13.53 3.35
C LEU A 280 -0.87 14.09 2.80
N TRP A 281 -0.36 13.55 1.69
CA TRP A 281 0.88 14.05 1.09
C TRP A 281 0.63 15.43 0.47
N PRO A 282 1.60 16.35 0.55
CA PRO A 282 1.52 17.60 -0.18
C PRO A 282 1.61 17.36 -1.69
N ASP A 283 1.16 18.36 -2.44
CA ASP A 283 1.36 18.40 -3.88
C ASP A 283 2.87 18.56 -4.17
N PRO A 284 3.51 17.62 -4.88
CA PRO A 284 4.94 17.67 -5.16
C PRO A 284 5.38 18.91 -5.96
N ASP A 285 4.48 19.51 -6.74
CA ASP A 285 4.79 20.71 -7.54
C ASP A 285 4.87 21.97 -6.67
N ASN A 286 4.13 21.99 -5.56
CA ASN A 286 4.08 23.13 -4.64
C ASN A 286 5.09 23.00 -3.49
N GLU A 287 5.43 21.78 -3.08
CA GLU A 287 6.27 21.53 -1.90
C GLU A 287 7.39 20.50 -2.18
N PRO A 288 8.45 20.90 -2.92
CA PRO A 288 9.51 20.00 -3.34
C PRO A 288 10.33 19.43 -2.19
N ASP A 289 10.35 20.06 -1.01
CA ASP A 289 11.11 19.57 0.16
C ASP A 289 10.61 18.20 0.65
N PHE A 290 9.33 17.88 0.43
CA PHE A 290 8.76 16.58 0.80
C PHE A 290 9.32 15.42 -0.03
N THR A 291 9.95 15.72 -1.19
CA THR A 291 10.56 14.69 -2.05
C THR A 291 11.67 13.91 -1.33
N ALA A 292 12.39 14.54 -0.39
CA ALA A 292 13.40 13.87 0.43
C ALA A 292 12.78 12.80 1.35
N VAL A 293 11.61 13.09 1.92
CA VAL A 293 10.84 12.16 2.76
C VAL A 293 10.38 10.96 1.93
N VAL A 294 9.78 11.21 0.77
CA VAL A 294 9.32 10.14 -0.15
C VAL A 294 10.50 9.30 -0.66
N ALA A 295 11.63 9.91 -0.99
CA ALA A 295 12.83 9.21 -1.41
C ALA A 295 13.42 8.32 -0.29
N ALA A 296 13.42 8.79 0.95
CA ALA A 296 13.83 7.98 2.10
C ALA A 296 12.89 6.79 2.33
N ALA A 297 11.57 7.03 2.29
CA ALA A 297 10.57 5.98 2.43
C ALA A 297 10.68 4.92 1.33
N ARG A 298 10.91 5.34 0.08
CA ARG A 298 11.13 4.43 -1.06
C ARG A 298 12.34 3.52 -0.83
N ARG A 299 13.47 4.05 -0.37
CA ARG A 299 14.67 3.24 -0.05
C ARG A 299 14.37 2.21 1.05
N LEU A 300 13.64 2.60 2.08
CA LEU A 300 13.22 1.68 3.15
C LEU A 300 12.26 0.61 2.65
N LEU A 301 11.32 0.97 1.78
CA LEU A 301 10.38 0.05 1.14
C LEU A 301 11.13 -1.02 0.33
N VAL A 302 12.06 -0.59 -0.52
CA VAL A 302 12.90 -1.47 -1.34
C VAL A 302 13.77 -2.35 -0.45
N SER A 303 14.38 -1.79 0.60
CA SER A 303 15.19 -2.55 1.56
C SER A 303 14.37 -3.61 2.32
N TYR A 304 13.11 -3.31 2.66
CA TYR A 304 12.21 -4.23 3.35
C TYR A 304 11.80 -5.41 2.46
N PHE A 305 11.33 -5.13 1.24
CA PHE A 305 10.91 -6.18 0.32
C PHE A 305 12.10 -6.95 -0.28
N ARG A 306 13.24 -6.26 -0.46
CA ARG A 306 14.50 -6.70 -1.08
C ARG A 306 14.38 -7.02 -2.56
N ASP A 307 13.61 -8.04 -2.88
CA ASP A 307 13.51 -8.59 -4.23
C ASP A 307 12.20 -9.36 -4.45
N ALA A 308 11.81 -9.51 -5.72
CA ALA A 308 10.56 -10.16 -6.11
C ALA A 308 10.43 -11.59 -5.54
N LEU A 309 11.50 -12.39 -5.58
CA LEU A 309 11.48 -13.75 -5.04
C LEU A 309 11.26 -13.78 -3.53
N SER A 310 11.89 -12.88 -2.78
CA SER A 310 11.72 -12.76 -1.34
C SER A 310 10.28 -12.37 -0.98
N VAL A 311 9.63 -11.52 -1.80
CA VAL A 311 8.23 -11.16 -1.61
C VAL A 311 7.31 -12.35 -1.88
N LEU A 312 7.46 -12.99 -3.04
CA LEU A 312 6.58 -14.09 -3.49
C LEU A 312 6.75 -15.35 -2.63
N ASN A 313 7.96 -15.62 -2.14
CA ASN A 313 8.26 -16.79 -1.31
C ASN A 313 8.06 -16.59 0.19
N SER A 314 7.81 -15.37 0.69
CA SER A 314 7.48 -15.12 2.11
C SER A 314 6.01 -14.69 2.30
N PRO A 315 5.19 -15.43 3.07
CA PRO A 315 3.78 -15.07 3.27
C PRO A 315 3.63 -13.74 4.03
N ALA A 316 4.55 -13.45 4.95
CA ALA A 316 4.53 -12.21 5.69
C ALA A 316 4.77 -11.00 4.77
N ARG A 317 5.78 -11.08 3.88
CA ARG A 317 6.05 -10.01 2.93
C ARG A 317 4.99 -9.90 1.85
N LEU A 318 4.50 -11.02 1.32
CA LEU A 318 3.41 -11.01 0.35
C LEU A 318 2.17 -10.32 0.94
N ARG A 319 1.75 -10.65 2.17
CA ARG A 319 0.62 -9.95 2.83
C ARG A 319 0.84 -8.44 2.93
N ARG A 320 2.07 -8.00 3.23
CA ARG A 320 2.40 -6.57 3.29
C ARG A 320 2.38 -5.93 1.90
N LEU A 321 2.88 -6.60 0.87
CA LEU A 321 2.77 -6.14 -0.51
C LEU A 321 1.29 -5.99 -0.91
N LEU A 322 0.44 -6.97 -0.62
CA LEU A 322 -0.99 -6.94 -0.95
C LEU A 322 -1.78 -5.84 -0.19
N ALA A 323 -1.25 -5.34 0.92
CA ALA A 323 -1.80 -4.20 1.65
C ALA A 323 -1.32 -2.84 1.11
N LEU A 324 -0.25 -2.83 0.32
CA LEU A 324 0.38 -1.63 -0.18
C LEU A 324 -0.56 -0.87 -1.14
N PRO A 325 -0.73 0.45 -1.00
CA PRO A 325 -1.50 1.24 -1.95
C PRO A 325 -0.77 1.33 -3.30
N PRO A 326 -1.48 1.69 -4.38
CA PRO A 326 -0.91 1.73 -5.72
C PRO A 326 0.36 2.57 -5.84
N VAL A 327 0.41 3.73 -5.18
CA VAL A 327 1.58 4.63 -5.18
C VAL A 327 2.81 3.96 -4.55
N GLY A 328 2.62 3.18 -3.48
CA GLY A 328 3.71 2.41 -2.88
C GLY A 328 4.19 1.30 -3.79
N LEU A 329 3.28 0.58 -4.44
CA LEU A 329 3.67 -0.46 -5.40
C LEU A 329 4.39 0.14 -6.61
N ALA A 330 3.92 1.28 -7.11
CA ALA A 330 4.55 2.02 -8.19
C ALA A 330 5.99 2.42 -7.84
N ALA A 331 6.21 2.96 -6.63
CA ALA A 331 7.54 3.34 -6.15
C ALA A 331 8.50 2.14 -6.00
N LEU A 332 7.96 0.97 -5.61
CA LEU A 332 8.71 -0.28 -5.57
C LEU A 332 9.10 -0.74 -6.98
N LEU A 333 8.14 -0.77 -7.91
CA LEU A 333 8.36 -1.17 -9.31
C LEU A 333 9.25 -0.19 -10.08
N GLU A 334 9.27 1.10 -9.75
CA GLU A 334 10.21 2.06 -10.35
C GLU A 334 11.64 1.90 -9.85
N SER A 335 11.86 1.23 -8.71
CA SER A 335 13.18 1.17 -8.10
C SER A 335 14.15 0.32 -8.92
N GLU A 336 15.24 0.96 -9.34
CA GLU A 336 16.41 0.29 -9.91
C GLU A 336 17.13 -0.58 -8.88
N GLU A 337 16.93 -0.35 -7.59
CA GLU A 337 17.52 -1.17 -6.52
C GLU A 337 16.68 -2.41 -6.18
N PHE A 338 15.43 -2.49 -6.67
CA PHE A 338 14.56 -3.64 -6.40
C PHE A 338 14.99 -4.84 -7.26
N GLY A 339 15.52 -5.87 -6.61
CA GLY A 339 16.07 -7.02 -7.29
C GLY A 339 14.99 -7.98 -7.81
N THR A 340 15.34 -8.75 -8.84
CA THR A 340 14.52 -9.87 -9.31
C THR A 340 15.40 -10.97 -9.90
N ASP A 341 14.87 -12.17 -10.03
CA ASP A 341 15.50 -13.25 -10.81
C ASP A 341 15.26 -13.06 -12.30
N CYS A 342 14.04 -12.67 -12.66
CA CYS A 342 13.65 -12.19 -13.98
C CYS A 342 12.40 -11.29 -13.89
N GLU A 343 12.08 -10.55 -14.96
CA GLU A 343 10.89 -9.68 -14.96
C GLU A 343 9.56 -10.45 -14.94
N SER A 344 9.56 -11.75 -15.29
CA SER A 344 8.39 -12.60 -15.12
C SER A 344 7.94 -12.70 -13.65
N SER A 345 8.87 -12.71 -12.70
CA SER A 345 8.54 -12.69 -11.27
C SER A 345 7.97 -11.34 -10.83
N VAL A 346 8.43 -10.22 -11.41
CA VAL A 346 7.85 -8.89 -11.17
C VAL A 346 6.44 -8.80 -11.74
N LEU A 347 6.22 -9.34 -12.94
CA LEU A 347 4.90 -9.43 -13.54
C LEU A 347 3.93 -10.27 -12.69
N LEU A 348 4.39 -11.41 -12.18
CA LEU A 348 3.62 -12.24 -11.25
C LEU A 348 3.29 -11.49 -9.95
N MET A 349 4.25 -10.75 -9.41
CA MET A 349 4.03 -9.91 -8.22
C MET A 349 2.93 -8.88 -8.46
N LEU A 350 2.96 -8.19 -9.60
CA LEU A 350 1.90 -7.25 -9.99
C LEU A 350 0.55 -7.96 -10.19
N ALA A 351 0.52 -9.08 -10.91
CA ALA A 351 -0.69 -9.87 -11.12
C ALA A 351 -1.34 -10.29 -9.79
N THR A 352 -0.51 -10.74 -8.85
CA THR A 352 -0.95 -11.18 -7.52
C THR A 352 -1.53 -10.00 -6.73
N TRP A 353 -0.90 -8.82 -6.80
CA TRP A 353 -1.42 -7.61 -6.18
C TRP A 353 -2.75 -7.15 -6.79
N VAL A 354 -2.86 -7.15 -8.12
CA VAL A 354 -4.09 -6.74 -8.80
C VAL A 354 -5.22 -7.69 -8.47
N ASN A 355 -5.00 -9.01 -8.54
CA ASN A 355 -6.01 -10.01 -8.18
C ASN A 355 -6.55 -9.82 -6.74
N ALA A 356 -5.65 -9.57 -5.78
CA ALA A 356 -6.04 -9.35 -4.38
C ALA A 356 -6.81 -8.03 -4.16
N ASN A 357 -6.53 -6.98 -4.95
CA ASN A 357 -7.14 -5.66 -4.77
C ASN A 357 -8.36 -5.43 -5.67
N SER A 358 -8.55 -6.21 -6.73
CA SER A 358 -9.76 -6.20 -7.57
C SER A 358 -11.00 -6.62 -6.77
N SER A 359 -10.87 -7.57 -5.84
CA SER A 359 -11.99 -8.06 -5.01
C SER A 359 -12.42 -7.07 -3.92
N ARG A 360 -11.51 -6.22 -3.44
CA ARG A 360 -11.80 -5.21 -2.40
C ARG A 360 -12.64 -4.04 -2.90
N ALA A 361 -12.76 -3.88 -4.23
CA ALA A 361 -13.45 -2.76 -4.85
C ALA A 361 -15.00 -2.84 -4.77
N GLY A 362 -15.57 -3.95 -4.26
CA GLY A 362 -17.02 -4.16 -4.16
C GLY A 362 -17.81 -3.14 -3.32
N GLY A 363 -17.14 -2.19 -2.65
CA GLY A 363 -17.76 -1.08 -1.91
C GLY A 363 -17.62 0.30 -2.56
N GLY A 364 -17.40 0.41 -3.88
CA GLY A 364 -17.19 1.69 -4.57
C GLY A 364 -15.76 2.25 -4.45
N GLY A 365 -14.82 1.45 -3.95
CA GLY A 365 -13.41 1.82 -3.80
C GLY A 365 -12.59 1.44 -5.03
N ALA A 366 -12.25 2.44 -5.84
CA ALA A 366 -11.45 2.41 -7.07
C ALA A 366 -9.98 1.89 -6.96
N ALA A 367 -9.68 0.97 -6.03
CA ALA A 367 -8.30 0.57 -5.70
C ALA A 367 -7.53 -0.13 -6.85
N ALA A 368 -8.22 -0.58 -7.90
CA ALA A 368 -7.57 -1.01 -9.15
C ALA A 368 -8.33 -0.47 -10.38
N ASP A 369 -8.63 0.83 -10.38
CA ASP A 369 -9.11 1.49 -11.59
C ASP A 369 -8.20 1.18 -12.80
N LEU A 370 -8.77 1.18 -14.00
CA LEU A 370 -8.03 0.94 -15.24
C LEU A 370 -6.81 1.86 -15.34
N HIS A 371 -6.94 3.14 -14.94
CA HIS A 371 -5.81 4.06 -14.95
C HIS A 371 -4.66 3.59 -14.05
N THR A 372 -4.98 3.10 -12.85
CA THR A 372 -3.99 2.54 -11.92
C THR A 372 -3.31 1.30 -12.48
N ARG A 373 -4.08 0.39 -13.11
CA ARG A 373 -3.54 -0.82 -13.73
C ARG A 373 -2.61 -0.49 -14.90
N VAL A 374 -2.97 0.50 -15.73
CA VAL A 374 -2.11 1.01 -16.83
C VAL A 374 -0.83 1.64 -16.28
N ALA A 375 -0.95 2.49 -15.25
CA ALA A 375 0.20 3.14 -14.65
C ALA A 375 1.19 2.12 -14.08
N LEU A 376 0.69 1.09 -13.37
CA LEU A 376 1.53 0.04 -12.78
C LEU A 376 2.12 -0.91 -13.82
N SER A 377 1.36 -1.32 -14.85
CA SER A 377 1.86 -2.23 -15.88
C SER A 377 3.00 -1.61 -16.69
N ARG A 378 2.95 -0.31 -16.95
CA ARG A 378 4.01 0.45 -17.62
C ARG A 378 5.33 0.51 -16.83
N ARG A 379 5.33 0.18 -15.54
CA ARG A 379 6.55 0.11 -14.70
C ARG A 379 7.24 -1.25 -14.72
N VAL A 380 6.58 -2.29 -15.25
CA VAL A 380 7.17 -3.61 -15.44
C VAL A 380 7.94 -3.61 -16.76
N ARG A 381 9.15 -4.18 -16.80
CA ARG A 381 9.95 -4.23 -18.03
C ARG A 381 9.50 -5.39 -18.90
N LEU A 382 8.36 -5.21 -19.56
CA LEU A 382 7.67 -6.26 -20.31
C LEU A 382 8.54 -6.87 -21.41
N ALA A 383 9.42 -6.09 -22.06
CA ALA A 383 10.37 -6.60 -23.05
C ALA A 383 11.42 -7.59 -22.47
N LEU A 384 11.57 -7.65 -21.16
CA LEU A 384 12.51 -8.53 -20.45
C LEU A 384 11.85 -9.70 -19.72
N VAL A 385 10.53 -9.88 -19.84
CA VAL A 385 9.89 -11.09 -19.31
C VAL A 385 10.39 -12.31 -20.10
N SER A 386 10.41 -13.47 -19.45
CA SER A 386 10.93 -14.70 -20.07
C SER A 386 10.18 -15.03 -21.37
N ARG A 387 10.85 -15.72 -22.30
CA ARG A 387 10.25 -16.16 -23.57
C ARG A 387 8.90 -16.86 -23.42
N PRO A 388 8.70 -17.81 -22.47
CA PRO A 388 7.37 -18.37 -22.20
C PRO A 388 6.32 -17.28 -21.90
N HIS A 389 6.69 -16.26 -21.11
CA HIS A 389 5.76 -15.18 -20.77
C HIS A 389 5.47 -14.28 -21.98
N LEU A 390 6.49 -13.91 -22.76
CA LEU A 390 6.33 -13.08 -23.97
C LEU A 390 5.42 -13.75 -25.00
N THR A 391 5.73 -14.99 -25.39
CA THR A 391 5.06 -15.64 -26.53
C THR A 391 3.66 -16.13 -26.17
N PHE A 392 3.48 -16.59 -24.94
CA PHE A 392 2.27 -17.28 -24.53
C PHE A 392 1.44 -16.43 -23.56
N LEU A 393 2.02 -16.05 -22.41
CA LEU A 393 1.22 -15.43 -21.35
C LEU A 393 0.71 -14.05 -21.76
N LEU A 394 1.58 -13.17 -22.27
CA LEU A 394 1.19 -11.82 -22.66
C LEU A 394 0.14 -11.81 -23.78
N SER A 395 0.32 -12.66 -24.80
CA SER A 395 -0.66 -12.83 -25.88
C SER A 395 -2.03 -13.25 -25.34
N THR A 396 -2.06 -14.13 -24.34
CA THR A 396 -3.32 -14.63 -23.77
C THR A 396 -3.98 -13.59 -22.85
N LEU A 397 -3.19 -12.90 -22.02
CA LEU A 397 -3.68 -11.78 -21.20
C LEU A 397 -4.21 -10.63 -22.07
N ALA A 398 -3.53 -10.33 -23.17
CA ALA A 398 -3.94 -9.30 -24.11
C ALA A 398 -5.27 -9.62 -24.80
N LEU A 399 -5.43 -10.87 -25.27
CA LEU A 399 -6.70 -11.32 -25.85
C LEU A 399 -7.84 -11.28 -24.82
N ALA A 400 -7.57 -11.63 -23.56
CA ALA A 400 -8.54 -11.52 -22.48
C ALA A 400 -8.95 -10.06 -22.23
N PHE A 401 -7.99 -9.13 -22.25
CA PHE A 401 -8.23 -7.70 -22.09
C PHE A 401 -9.08 -7.10 -23.24
N GLU A 402 -8.77 -7.43 -24.49
CA GLU A 402 -9.56 -6.97 -25.64
C GLU A 402 -10.98 -7.51 -25.63
N LYS A 403 -11.17 -8.80 -25.31
CA LYS A 403 -12.50 -9.40 -25.16
C LYS A 403 -13.32 -8.71 -24.08
N SER A 404 -12.70 -8.40 -22.93
CA SER A 404 -13.35 -7.66 -21.86
C SER A 404 -13.69 -6.23 -22.25
N SER A 405 -12.86 -5.59 -23.07
CA SER A 405 -13.08 -4.22 -23.53
C SER A 405 -14.19 -4.14 -24.60
N ALA A 406 -14.24 -5.12 -25.50
CA ALA A 406 -15.26 -5.21 -26.56
C ALA A 406 -16.67 -5.53 -26.02
N ALA A 407 -16.77 -6.18 -24.86
CA ALA A 407 -18.05 -6.53 -24.24
C ALA A 407 -18.89 -5.33 -23.76
N GLY A 408 -18.32 -4.11 -23.71
CA GLY A 408 -19.06 -2.87 -23.41
C GLY A 408 -19.60 -2.78 -21.97
N GLY A 409 -19.96 -1.57 -21.55
CA GLY A 409 -20.30 -1.24 -20.16
C GLY A 409 -21.49 -2.00 -19.56
N GLU A 410 -22.44 -2.46 -20.38
CA GLU A 410 -23.59 -3.24 -19.91
C GLU A 410 -23.23 -4.71 -19.63
N GLY A 411 -22.35 -5.32 -20.44
CA GLY A 411 -21.88 -6.69 -20.22
C GLY A 411 -20.89 -6.81 -19.06
N ALA A 412 -20.06 -5.78 -18.85
CA ALA A 412 -19.10 -5.74 -17.76
C ALA A 412 -19.78 -5.71 -16.37
N ALA A 413 -20.90 -4.99 -16.24
CA ALA A 413 -21.68 -4.95 -15.00
C ALA A 413 -22.32 -6.31 -14.68
N ALA A 414 -22.92 -6.98 -15.66
CA ALA A 414 -23.49 -8.31 -15.47
C ALA A 414 -22.42 -9.37 -15.14
N ALA A 415 -21.22 -9.28 -15.75
CA ALA A 415 -20.11 -10.15 -15.41
C ALA A 415 -19.59 -9.90 -13.98
N ALA A 416 -19.53 -8.64 -13.53
CA ALA A 416 -19.14 -8.29 -12.17
C ALA A 416 -20.14 -8.79 -11.12
N GLU A 417 -21.45 -8.74 -11.40
CA GLU A 417 -22.51 -9.24 -10.50
C GLU A 417 -22.50 -10.76 -10.35
N SER A 418 -22.03 -11.49 -11.37
CA SER A 418 -21.99 -12.96 -11.33
C SER A 418 -20.95 -13.54 -10.36
N GLY A 419 -20.11 -12.70 -9.72
CA GLY A 419 -19.04 -13.14 -8.82
C GLY A 419 -17.99 -14.05 -9.48
N GLY A 420 -18.08 -14.27 -10.79
CA GLY A 420 -17.17 -15.09 -11.57
C GLY A 420 -15.86 -14.33 -11.80
N GLY A 421 -14.73 -15.00 -11.57
CA GLY A 421 -13.37 -14.48 -11.79
C GLY A 421 -13.00 -14.01 -13.22
N ALA A 422 -13.97 -13.70 -14.08
CA ALA A 422 -13.76 -13.14 -15.41
C ALA A 422 -13.06 -11.77 -15.34
N ALA A 423 -13.39 -10.95 -14.34
CA ALA A 423 -12.74 -9.66 -14.10
C ALA A 423 -11.24 -9.80 -13.76
N ALA A 424 -10.81 -10.95 -13.23
CA ALA A 424 -9.41 -11.21 -12.92
C ALA A 424 -8.58 -11.48 -14.18
N ALA A 425 -9.16 -11.99 -15.28
CA ALA A 425 -8.42 -12.36 -16.48
C ALA A 425 -8.00 -11.16 -17.35
N ALA A 426 -8.75 -10.05 -17.31
CA ALA A 426 -8.52 -8.83 -18.09
C ALA A 426 -7.79 -7.74 -17.28
N TRP A 427 -6.85 -8.15 -16.42
CA TRP A 427 -6.22 -7.23 -15.48
C TRP A 427 -5.09 -6.41 -16.10
N LEU A 428 -4.40 -6.94 -17.11
CA LEU A 428 -3.27 -6.30 -17.77
C LEU A 428 -3.78 -5.51 -18.99
N PRO A 429 -3.70 -4.17 -18.99
CA PRO A 429 -4.18 -3.36 -20.09
C PRO A 429 -3.19 -3.37 -21.25
N LEU A 430 -3.25 -4.43 -22.05
CA LEU A 430 -2.37 -4.72 -23.16
C LEU A 430 -3.22 -5.24 -24.32
N THR A 431 -3.04 -4.70 -25.53
CA THR A 431 -3.69 -5.21 -26.74
C THR A 431 -2.89 -6.37 -27.33
N VAL A 432 -3.51 -7.16 -28.21
CA VAL A 432 -2.83 -8.28 -28.89
C VAL A 432 -1.70 -7.73 -29.77
N LEU A 433 -1.90 -6.55 -30.37
CA LEU A 433 -0.87 -5.87 -31.13
C LEU A 433 0.31 -5.44 -30.24
N ASP A 434 0.04 -4.90 -29.04
CA ASP A 434 1.09 -4.53 -28.09
C ASP A 434 1.92 -5.74 -27.68
N ALA A 435 1.27 -6.86 -27.38
CA ALA A 435 1.95 -8.12 -27.02
C ALA A 435 2.83 -8.64 -28.16
N ALA A 436 2.32 -8.59 -29.41
CA ALA A 436 3.09 -8.97 -30.59
C ALA A 436 4.30 -8.05 -30.82
N LEU A 437 4.11 -6.72 -30.66
CA LEU A 437 5.18 -5.74 -30.78
C LEU A 437 6.25 -5.96 -29.70
N LEU A 438 5.86 -6.15 -28.44
CA LEU A 438 6.80 -6.44 -27.33
C LEU A 438 7.58 -7.73 -27.59
N GLY A 439 6.90 -8.80 -28.03
CA GLY A 439 7.54 -10.06 -28.37
C GLY A 439 8.57 -9.91 -29.49
N ARG A 440 8.24 -9.14 -30.54
CA ARG A 440 9.16 -8.83 -31.64
C ARG A 440 10.33 -7.95 -31.17
N TYR A 441 10.04 -6.89 -30.43
CA TYR A 441 11.02 -5.94 -29.93
C TYR A 441 12.05 -6.62 -29.02
N ALA A 442 11.60 -7.51 -28.13
CA ALA A 442 12.46 -8.29 -27.24
C ALA A 442 13.37 -9.27 -27.99
N ALA A 443 12.91 -9.84 -29.10
CA ALA A 443 13.68 -10.77 -29.93
C ALA A 443 14.58 -10.10 -30.97
N ALA A 444 14.33 -8.82 -31.28
CA ALA A 444 15.01 -8.06 -32.31
C ALA A 444 16.45 -7.67 -31.91
N ASP A 445 17.36 -7.73 -32.88
CA ASP A 445 18.72 -7.20 -32.73
C ASP A 445 18.71 -5.66 -32.58
N PRO A 446 19.82 -5.02 -32.18
CA PRO A 446 19.86 -3.56 -32.00
C PRO A 446 19.45 -2.76 -33.24
N THR A 447 19.74 -3.24 -34.45
CA THR A 447 19.42 -2.57 -35.71
C THR A 447 17.93 -2.66 -35.99
N GLU A 448 17.34 -3.85 -35.86
CA GLU A 448 15.90 -4.03 -36.02
C GLU A 448 15.12 -3.26 -34.94
N ARG A 449 15.60 -3.22 -33.69
CA ARG A 449 14.98 -2.41 -32.62
C ARG A 449 14.99 -0.92 -32.94
N ALA A 450 16.09 -0.39 -33.46
CA ALA A 450 16.16 1.01 -33.88
C ALA A 450 15.15 1.30 -35.01
N ALA A 451 15.04 0.40 -35.99
CA ALA A 451 14.07 0.52 -37.08
C ALA A 451 12.61 0.45 -36.59
N LEU A 452 12.30 -0.47 -35.68
CA LEU A 452 10.98 -0.58 -35.03
C LEU A 452 10.64 0.70 -34.26
N THR A 453 11.57 1.17 -33.43
CA THR A 453 11.41 2.41 -32.63
C THR A 453 11.13 3.59 -33.55
N ALA A 454 11.91 3.77 -34.63
CA ALA A 454 11.69 4.85 -35.59
C ALA A 454 10.32 4.75 -36.28
N SER A 455 9.88 3.54 -36.65
CA SER A 455 8.64 3.33 -37.42
C SER A 455 7.37 3.58 -36.62
N VAL A 456 7.37 3.26 -35.32
CA VAL A 456 6.15 3.31 -34.48
C VAL A 456 6.28 4.21 -33.24
N SER A 457 7.31 5.06 -33.15
CA SER A 457 7.50 6.05 -32.06
C SER A 457 6.33 7.02 -31.86
N HIS A 458 5.52 7.26 -32.90
CA HIS A 458 4.33 8.10 -32.81
C HIS A 458 3.13 7.39 -32.16
N LEU A 459 3.17 6.06 -32.03
CA LEU A 459 2.12 5.24 -31.43
C LEU A 459 2.49 4.76 -30.02
N TYR A 460 3.78 4.57 -29.76
CA TYR A 460 4.28 3.97 -28.53
C TYR A 460 5.36 4.83 -27.88
N ASP A 461 5.29 4.90 -26.56
CA ASP A 461 6.32 5.49 -25.72
C ASP A 461 7.43 4.45 -25.45
N PHE A 462 8.51 4.50 -26.25
CA PHE A 462 9.67 3.63 -26.07
C PHE A 462 10.58 4.03 -24.91
N GLU A 463 10.36 5.20 -24.30
CA GLU A 463 11.02 5.61 -23.06
C GLU A 463 10.34 4.96 -21.84
N SER A 464 9.15 4.38 -22.04
CA SER A 464 8.45 3.61 -21.01
C SER A 464 9.31 2.43 -20.54
N PRO A 465 9.35 2.16 -19.22
CA PRO A 465 10.02 0.98 -18.68
C PRO A 465 9.58 -0.33 -19.32
N ALA A 466 8.36 -0.41 -19.87
CA ALA A 466 7.85 -1.57 -20.60
C ALA A 466 8.75 -2.03 -21.76
N PHE A 467 9.43 -1.10 -22.44
CA PHE A 467 10.36 -1.38 -23.54
C PHE A 467 11.83 -1.38 -23.12
N SER A 468 12.13 -1.10 -21.84
CA SER A 468 13.50 -1.11 -21.34
C SER A 468 14.12 -2.49 -21.44
N LEU A 469 15.36 -2.53 -21.91
CA LEU A 469 16.18 -3.75 -22.02
C LEU A 469 17.30 -3.78 -20.98
N THR A 470 17.30 -2.82 -20.06
CA THR A 470 18.18 -2.85 -18.90
C THR A 470 17.58 -3.80 -17.87
N PRO A 471 18.25 -4.90 -17.49
CA PRO A 471 17.74 -5.80 -16.46
C PRO A 471 17.80 -5.16 -15.08
N ARG A 472 16.89 -5.55 -14.19
CA ARG A 472 16.97 -5.20 -12.76
C ARG A 472 18.14 -5.94 -12.11
N PRO A 473 18.60 -5.49 -10.93
CA PRO A 473 19.61 -6.21 -10.18
C PRO A 473 19.20 -7.67 -9.96
N GLN A 474 20.11 -8.58 -10.30
CA GLN A 474 19.90 -10.01 -10.10
C GLN A 474 19.83 -10.31 -8.59
N CYS A 475 18.70 -10.86 -8.13
CA CYS A 475 18.49 -11.16 -6.71
C CYS A 475 19.07 -12.52 -6.26
N LEU A 476 19.46 -13.36 -7.22
CA LEU A 476 20.17 -14.60 -6.99
C LEU A 476 21.68 -14.32 -6.98
N PRO A 477 22.40 -14.58 -5.87
CA PRO A 477 23.85 -14.44 -5.89
C PRO A 477 24.47 -15.45 -6.87
N ALA A 478 25.72 -15.24 -7.28
CA ALA A 478 26.41 -16.17 -8.18
C ALA A 478 26.45 -17.61 -7.65
N ALA A 479 26.53 -17.77 -6.32
CA ALA A 479 26.46 -19.07 -5.65
C ALA A 479 25.04 -19.69 -5.60
N GLY A 480 24.01 -18.94 -6.01
CA GLY A 480 22.61 -19.30 -5.92
C GLY A 480 21.98 -19.11 -4.55
N ARG A 481 20.65 -19.17 -4.51
CA ARG A 481 19.84 -19.16 -3.29
C ARG A 481 19.42 -20.57 -2.95
N THR A 482 19.78 -21.06 -1.76
CA THR A 482 19.43 -22.42 -1.32
C THR A 482 18.14 -22.39 -0.51
N LEU A 483 17.19 -23.23 -0.89
CA LEU A 483 15.95 -23.52 -0.20
C LEU A 483 16.05 -24.94 0.38
N THR A 484 15.69 -25.10 1.64
CA THR A 484 15.57 -26.43 2.25
C THR A 484 14.22 -27.04 1.88
N TRP A 485 14.17 -28.35 1.72
CA TRP A 485 12.93 -29.07 1.50
C TRP A 485 12.87 -30.33 2.36
N CYS A 486 11.66 -30.78 2.68
CA CYS A 486 11.45 -32.03 3.40
C CYS A 486 10.16 -32.75 3.00
N VAL A 487 10.16 -34.07 3.17
CA VAL A 487 8.98 -34.93 3.11
C VAL A 487 8.82 -35.59 4.48
N ARG A 488 7.64 -35.48 5.09
CA ARG A 488 7.39 -36.07 6.41
C ARG A 488 7.13 -37.56 6.26
N GLN A 489 7.63 -38.35 7.21
CA GLN A 489 7.38 -39.80 7.26
C GLN A 489 5.90 -40.13 7.26
N HIS A 490 5.11 -39.35 8.01
CA HIS A 490 3.66 -39.52 8.09
C HIS A 490 3.01 -39.41 6.71
N ASP A 491 3.38 -38.39 5.93
CA ASP A 491 2.78 -38.13 4.62
C ASP A 491 3.24 -39.17 3.59
N LEU A 492 4.51 -39.61 3.68
CA LEU A 492 5.03 -40.72 2.90
C LEU A 492 4.29 -42.04 3.18
N LEU A 493 4.04 -42.35 4.45
CA LEU A 493 3.31 -43.55 4.87
C LEU A 493 1.86 -43.53 4.42
N ALA A 494 1.16 -42.41 4.64
CA ALA A 494 -0.23 -42.25 4.22
C ALA A 494 -0.39 -42.50 2.73
N GLN A 495 0.54 -41.98 1.93
CA GLN A 495 0.57 -42.19 0.49
C GLN A 495 0.89 -43.64 0.12
N LEU A 496 1.89 -44.28 0.73
CA LEU A 496 2.23 -45.69 0.47
C LEU A 496 1.08 -46.68 0.73
N GLU A 497 0.06 -46.28 1.48
CA GLU A 497 -1.13 -47.08 1.78
C GLU A 497 -2.26 -46.90 0.78
N GLU A 498 -2.28 -45.79 0.03
CA GLU A 498 -3.30 -45.54 -0.97
C GLU A 498 -3.14 -46.52 -2.14
N PRO A 499 -4.24 -47.12 -2.64
CA PRO A 499 -4.19 -47.95 -3.84
C PRO A 499 -3.61 -47.13 -5.00
N LEU A 500 -2.56 -47.64 -5.64
CA LEU A 500 -1.87 -46.95 -6.73
C LEU A 500 -2.73 -46.92 -8.00
N ASP A 501 -3.65 -45.96 -8.09
CA ASP A 501 -4.38 -45.67 -9.33
C ASP A 501 -3.41 -45.08 -10.36
N GLY A 502 -2.97 -45.90 -11.30
CA GLY A 502 -1.98 -45.50 -12.32
C GLY A 502 -0.52 -45.84 -11.99
N GLY A 503 -0.28 -46.66 -10.95
CA GLY A 503 1.00 -47.36 -10.74
C GLY A 503 2.16 -46.53 -10.17
N HIS A 504 1.91 -45.28 -9.74
CA HIS A 504 2.92 -44.42 -9.12
C HIS A 504 2.36 -43.69 -7.91
N LEU A 505 3.23 -43.47 -6.93
CA LEU A 505 2.97 -42.68 -5.73
C LEU A 505 3.57 -41.29 -5.90
N GLY A 506 2.91 -40.24 -5.41
CA GLY A 506 3.47 -38.89 -5.37
C GLY A 506 3.25 -38.21 -4.02
N VAL A 507 4.33 -37.88 -3.32
CA VAL A 507 4.29 -37.16 -2.04
C VAL A 507 4.86 -35.77 -2.23
N GLY A 508 4.06 -34.74 -1.98
CA GLY A 508 4.52 -33.35 -2.02
C GLY A 508 5.57 -33.09 -0.93
N ALA A 509 6.69 -32.49 -1.33
CA ALA A 509 7.69 -31.97 -0.41
C ALA A 509 7.31 -30.55 0.01
N VAL A 510 7.65 -30.22 1.25
CA VAL A 510 7.44 -28.90 1.84
C VAL A 510 8.76 -28.15 1.84
N ILE A 511 8.75 -26.90 1.38
CA ILE A 511 9.92 -26.08 1.06
C ILE A 511 9.96 -24.86 1.99
N GLY A 512 11.14 -24.51 2.48
CA GLY A 512 11.38 -23.36 3.36
C GLY A 512 11.90 -23.77 4.74
N ASP A 513 12.04 -22.77 5.62
CA ASP A 513 12.44 -23.00 7.00
C ASP A 513 11.30 -23.57 7.84
N ALA A 514 11.61 -24.18 8.98
CA ALA A 514 10.65 -24.88 9.84
C ALA A 514 9.39 -24.06 10.19
N ALA A 515 9.51 -22.73 10.23
CA ALA A 515 8.41 -21.81 10.54
C ALA A 515 7.56 -21.39 9.32
N GLU A 516 8.08 -21.53 8.09
CA GLU A 516 7.46 -21.03 6.85
C GLU A 516 7.42 -22.10 5.75
N PHE A 517 7.21 -23.34 6.14
CA PHE A 517 7.08 -24.48 5.23
C PHE A 517 5.87 -24.33 4.29
N ARG A 518 6.10 -24.42 2.98
CA ARG A 518 5.08 -24.32 1.91
C ARG A 518 5.16 -25.51 0.95
N ASP A 519 4.04 -25.88 0.37
CA ASP A 519 3.96 -26.86 -0.72
C ASP A 519 4.51 -26.32 -2.05
N ARG A 520 4.52 -24.98 -2.22
CA ARG A 520 4.96 -24.31 -3.44
C ARG A 520 5.97 -23.20 -3.17
N PHE A 521 6.83 -22.96 -4.15
CA PHE A 521 7.71 -21.80 -4.21
C PHE A 521 7.63 -21.14 -5.59
N VAL A 522 8.00 -19.86 -5.67
CA VAL A 522 8.01 -19.09 -6.90
C VAL A 522 9.44 -18.91 -7.40
N TRP A 523 9.63 -19.14 -8.71
CA TRP A 523 10.88 -18.87 -9.41
C TRP A 523 10.62 -18.76 -10.92
N GLY A 524 11.27 -17.81 -11.60
CA GLY A 524 11.12 -17.57 -13.03
C GLY A 524 9.74 -17.05 -13.43
N GLY A 525 8.99 -16.45 -12.50
CA GLY A 525 7.57 -16.08 -12.69
C GLY A 525 6.58 -17.25 -12.68
N PHE A 526 7.00 -18.44 -12.26
CA PHE A 526 6.14 -19.61 -12.12
C PHE A 526 6.08 -20.12 -10.69
N GLU A 527 5.01 -20.86 -10.36
CA GLU A 527 4.92 -21.64 -9.13
C GLU A 527 5.50 -23.04 -9.36
N TRP A 528 6.24 -23.56 -8.39
CA TRP A 528 6.91 -24.84 -8.46
C TRP A 528 6.58 -25.68 -7.24
N THR A 529 6.33 -26.97 -7.48
CA THR A 529 6.12 -27.98 -6.45
C THR A 529 7.21 -29.03 -6.56
N LEU A 530 7.81 -29.44 -5.45
CA LEU A 530 8.73 -30.58 -5.42
C LEU A 530 7.96 -31.81 -4.92
N VAL A 531 8.08 -32.94 -5.63
CA VAL A 531 7.31 -34.16 -5.35
C VAL A 531 8.24 -35.35 -5.39
N LEU A 532 8.22 -36.15 -4.32
CA LEU A 532 8.88 -37.44 -4.25
C LEU A 532 7.94 -38.49 -4.84
N MET A 533 8.37 -39.21 -5.88
CA MET A 533 7.55 -40.25 -6.50
C MET A 533 8.20 -41.63 -6.42
N HIS A 534 7.38 -42.67 -6.34
CA HIS A 534 7.83 -44.06 -6.24
C HIS A 534 6.94 -44.98 -7.08
N TYR A 535 7.55 -45.87 -7.88
CA TYR A 535 6.85 -46.89 -8.65
C TYR A 535 6.98 -48.25 -7.95
N ASN A 536 5.91 -49.04 -7.95
CA ASN A 536 5.78 -50.27 -7.16
C ASN A 536 6.76 -51.42 -7.55
N ARG A 537 7.69 -51.17 -8.47
CA ARG A 537 8.69 -52.16 -8.96
C ARG A 537 10.09 -51.59 -9.08
N ASP A 538 10.29 -50.31 -8.79
CA ASP A 538 11.58 -49.67 -8.95
C ASP A 538 12.39 -49.75 -7.66
N HIS A 539 13.69 -50.05 -7.81
CA HIS A 539 14.66 -50.00 -6.71
C HIS A 539 15.12 -48.55 -6.41
N ALA A 540 14.39 -47.56 -6.88
CA ALA A 540 14.69 -46.15 -6.68
C ALA A 540 13.39 -45.35 -6.61
N ALA A 541 13.38 -44.36 -5.73
CA ALA A 541 12.42 -43.29 -5.80
C ALA A 541 12.98 -42.17 -6.67
N MET A 542 12.07 -41.53 -7.38
CA MET A 542 12.36 -40.37 -8.21
C MET A 542 11.97 -39.09 -7.49
N LEU A 543 12.67 -38.02 -7.82
CA LEU A 543 12.30 -36.68 -7.39
C LEU A 543 11.79 -35.94 -8.63
N GLY A 544 10.69 -35.22 -8.51
CA GLY A 544 10.13 -34.41 -9.58
C GLY A 544 9.92 -32.99 -9.11
N MET A 545 10.16 -32.02 -9.97
CA MET A 545 9.83 -30.63 -9.74
C MET A 545 8.86 -30.19 -10.82
N PHE A 546 7.63 -29.87 -10.43
CA PHE A 546 6.53 -29.58 -11.33
C PHE A 546 6.26 -28.09 -11.39
N CYS A 547 6.11 -27.57 -12.60
CA CYS A 547 5.84 -26.16 -12.86
C CYS A 547 4.34 -25.94 -13.02
N HIS A 548 3.82 -24.90 -12.37
CA HIS A 548 2.43 -24.51 -12.40
C HIS A 548 2.32 -23.06 -12.86
N LEU A 549 1.30 -22.78 -13.67
CA LEU A 549 0.90 -21.40 -13.93
C LEU A 549 0.26 -20.83 -12.65
N PRO A 550 0.80 -19.73 -12.10
CA PRO A 550 0.26 -19.11 -10.90
C PRO A 550 -1.23 -18.77 -11.03
N SER A 551 -1.97 -18.90 -9.93
CA SER A 551 -3.40 -18.59 -9.90
C SER A 551 -3.71 -17.14 -10.27
N ALA A 552 -2.79 -16.22 -10.01
CA ALA A 552 -2.90 -14.81 -10.39
C ALA A 552 -2.95 -14.57 -11.91
N PHE A 553 -2.55 -15.55 -12.71
CA PHE A 553 -2.64 -15.51 -14.18
C PHE A 553 -3.79 -16.36 -14.72
N GLN A 554 -4.63 -16.98 -13.88
CA GLN A 554 -5.67 -17.88 -14.38
C GLN A 554 -6.65 -17.12 -15.25
N ILE A 555 -6.67 -17.51 -16.53
CA ILE A 555 -7.63 -17.04 -17.52
C ILE A 555 -8.77 -18.03 -17.49
N GLN A 556 -9.99 -17.54 -17.29
CA GLN A 556 -11.16 -18.41 -17.34
C GLN A 556 -11.33 -18.97 -18.74
N ASP A 557 -11.54 -20.29 -18.82
CA ASP A 557 -11.62 -21.05 -20.08
C ASP A 557 -10.35 -20.96 -20.94
N PRO A 558 -9.19 -21.41 -20.40
CA PRO A 558 -7.99 -21.51 -21.21
C PRO A 558 -8.27 -22.56 -22.28
N ASN A 559 -8.31 -22.11 -23.54
CA ASN A 559 -8.33 -22.98 -24.71
C ASN A 559 -7.39 -24.18 -24.47
N PRO A 560 -7.84 -25.43 -24.65
CA PRO A 560 -7.03 -26.61 -24.37
C PRO A 560 -5.67 -26.63 -25.08
N LEU A 561 -5.55 -25.90 -26.19
CA LEU A 561 -4.28 -25.70 -26.90
C LEU A 561 -3.24 -24.95 -26.05
N TYR A 562 -3.67 -24.08 -25.14
CA TYR A 562 -2.78 -23.41 -24.20
C TYR A 562 -2.07 -24.41 -23.29
N TYR A 563 -2.70 -25.57 -23.06
CA TYR A 563 -2.10 -26.71 -22.38
C TYR A 563 -1.31 -27.65 -23.31
N THR A 564 -0.73 -27.18 -24.41
CA THR A 564 0.14 -28.06 -25.23
C THR A 564 1.44 -27.44 -25.68
N LEU A 565 1.66 -26.14 -25.43
CA LEU A 565 2.84 -25.46 -25.93
C LEU A 565 4.09 -25.85 -25.11
N PRO A 566 5.07 -26.54 -25.73
CA PRO A 566 6.33 -26.82 -25.07
C PRO A 566 7.05 -25.49 -24.87
N SER A 567 7.50 -25.24 -23.65
CA SER A 567 8.35 -24.10 -23.35
C SER A 567 9.60 -24.57 -22.64
N THR A 568 10.75 -24.00 -22.96
CA THR A 568 11.97 -24.27 -22.22
C THR A 568 12.06 -23.24 -21.09
N VAL A 569 11.78 -23.67 -19.87
CA VAL A 569 12.23 -22.93 -18.69
C VAL A 569 13.66 -23.38 -18.42
N GLY A 570 14.59 -22.44 -18.29
CA GLY A 570 16.03 -22.75 -18.16
C GLY A 570 16.32 -23.63 -16.95
N SER A 571 17.24 -24.59 -17.09
CA SER A 571 17.61 -25.57 -16.06
C SER A 571 18.69 -25.05 -15.12
N HIS A 572 18.40 -23.97 -14.38
CA HIS A 572 19.36 -23.33 -13.46
C HIS A 572 19.06 -23.70 -12.00
N VAL A 573 18.94 -24.99 -11.74
CA VAL A 573 18.62 -25.52 -10.42
C VAL A 573 19.54 -26.68 -10.09
N LEU A 574 20.12 -26.65 -8.88
CA LEU A 574 20.85 -27.77 -8.31
C LEU A 574 20.03 -28.37 -7.16
N LEU A 575 19.68 -29.63 -7.30
CA LEU A 575 18.90 -30.37 -6.31
C LEU A 575 19.82 -31.35 -5.57
N THR A 576 19.73 -31.39 -4.26
CA THR A 576 20.45 -32.34 -3.41
C THR A 576 19.49 -33.05 -2.48
N VAL A 577 19.84 -34.27 -2.10
CA VAL A 577 19.14 -35.08 -1.09
C VAL A 577 20.10 -35.32 0.07
N HIS A 578 19.62 -35.25 1.30
CA HIS A 578 20.39 -35.63 2.47
C HIS A 578 20.36 -37.13 2.69
N VAL A 579 21.55 -37.70 2.83
CA VAL A 579 21.80 -39.12 3.09
C VAL A 579 22.44 -39.27 4.46
N TRP A 580 21.99 -40.27 5.22
CA TRP A 580 22.49 -40.56 6.56
C TRP A 580 23.23 -41.90 6.57
N GLU A 581 24.52 -41.86 6.90
CA GLU A 581 25.40 -43.03 6.98
C GLU A 581 26.19 -42.97 8.29
N GLY A 582 26.01 -43.96 9.17
CA GLY A 582 26.70 -43.99 10.47
C GLY A 582 26.38 -42.79 11.36
N GLY A 583 25.17 -42.21 11.26
CA GLY A 583 24.76 -41.03 12.00
C GLY A 583 25.29 -39.70 11.44
N VAL A 584 26.03 -39.71 10.33
CA VAL A 584 26.55 -38.51 9.67
C VAL A 584 25.69 -38.16 8.47
N GLN A 585 25.26 -36.89 8.40
CA GLN A 585 24.54 -36.34 7.25
C GLN A 585 25.51 -36.01 6.11
N ARG A 586 25.14 -36.37 4.88
CA ARG A 586 25.83 -36.03 3.64
C ARG A 586 24.85 -35.45 2.62
N GLU A 587 25.22 -34.36 1.95
CA GLU A 587 24.46 -33.85 0.81
C GLU A 587 24.92 -34.58 -0.46
N VAL A 588 23.98 -35.25 -1.14
CA VAL A 588 24.25 -35.93 -2.41
C VAL A 588 23.52 -35.17 -3.53
N PRO A 589 24.24 -34.60 -4.51
CA PRO A 589 23.60 -33.94 -5.65
C PRO A 589 22.83 -34.98 -6.47
N VAL A 590 21.64 -34.61 -6.91
CA VAL A 590 20.85 -35.42 -7.84
C VAL A 590 21.43 -35.19 -9.23
N ASP A 591 21.93 -36.26 -9.86
CA ASP A 591 22.66 -36.20 -11.13
C ASP A 591 21.85 -35.44 -12.20
N SER A 592 22.45 -34.38 -12.77
CA SER A 592 21.75 -33.33 -13.51
C SER A 592 21.53 -33.65 -14.99
N THR A 593 21.65 -34.91 -15.40
CA THR A 593 21.50 -35.31 -16.82
C THR A 593 20.05 -35.26 -17.32
N ALA A 594 19.12 -34.68 -16.55
CA ALA A 594 17.72 -34.57 -16.93
C ALA A 594 17.55 -33.60 -18.13
N PRO A 595 16.71 -33.95 -19.11
CA PRO A 595 16.47 -33.11 -20.28
C PRO A 595 15.90 -31.73 -19.89
N SER A 596 16.41 -30.69 -20.55
CA SER A 596 16.21 -29.26 -20.30
C SER A 596 14.83 -28.70 -20.69
N THR A 597 13.80 -29.54 -20.83
CA THR A 597 12.47 -29.11 -21.31
C THR A 597 11.38 -29.36 -20.27
N CYS A 598 10.68 -28.31 -19.86
CA CYS A 598 9.58 -28.34 -18.89
C CYS A 598 8.27 -27.96 -19.60
N ARG A 599 7.29 -28.85 -19.70
CA ARG A 599 6.01 -28.52 -20.37
C ARG A 599 5.04 -27.93 -19.35
N LEU A 600 4.77 -26.63 -19.48
CA LEU A 600 3.88 -25.85 -18.60
C LEU A 600 2.48 -26.45 -18.45
N SER A 601 2.07 -27.25 -19.41
CA SER A 601 0.67 -27.56 -19.61
C SER A 601 0.11 -28.77 -18.89
N SER A 602 0.95 -29.76 -18.62
CA SER A 602 0.58 -31.00 -17.96
C SER A 602 1.09 -31.05 -16.53
N GLY A 603 1.47 -29.88 -15.98
CA GLY A 603 2.29 -29.81 -14.78
C GLY A 603 3.60 -30.59 -14.94
N VAL A 604 4.07 -30.86 -16.16
CA VAL A 604 5.26 -31.68 -16.38
C VAL A 604 6.49 -30.82 -16.22
N GLY A 605 7.25 -31.07 -15.17
CA GLY A 605 8.55 -30.45 -14.97
C GLY A 605 9.67 -31.48 -14.95
N TRP A 606 10.73 -31.17 -14.23
CA TRP A 606 11.95 -31.98 -14.24
C TRP A 606 11.77 -33.20 -13.37
N VAL A 607 12.19 -34.35 -13.87
CA VAL A 607 12.13 -35.61 -13.13
C VAL A 607 13.51 -36.24 -13.13
N TRP A 608 13.91 -36.74 -11.97
CA TRP A 608 15.15 -37.44 -11.72
C TRP A 608 14.83 -38.88 -11.30
N PRO A 609 14.74 -39.82 -12.26
CA PRO A 609 14.21 -41.17 -12.02
C PRO A 609 14.95 -42.01 -10.96
N LYS A 610 16.21 -41.66 -10.70
CA LYS A 610 17.09 -42.41 -9.79
C LYS A 610 17.65 -41.52 -8.67
N ALA A 611 16.88 -40.50 -8.27
CA ALA A 611 17.34 -39.54 -7.27
C ALA A 611 17.58 -40.18 -5.89
N LEU A 612 16.77 -41.18 -5.51
CA LEU A 612 16.89 -41.87 -4.23
C LEU A 612 16.93 -43.40 -4.42
N PRO A 613 18.11 -44.00 -4.64
CA PRO A 613 18.26 -45.46 -4.62
C PRO A 613 17.75 -46.07 -3.31
N LEU A 614 16.70 -46.89 -3.39
CA LEU A 614 16.08 -47.53 -2.24
C LEU A 614 16.80 -48.83 -1.88
N GLN A 615 16.85 -49.14 -0.58
CA GLN A 615 17.42 -50.42 -0.16
C GLN A 615 16.49 -51.57 -0.60
N PRO A 616 17.04 -52.68 -1.11
CA PRO A 616 16.24 -53.86 -1.42
C PRO A 616 15.51 -54.31 -0.15
N GLN A 617 14.20 -54.50 -0.24
CA GLN A 617 13.49 -55.15 0.86
C GLN A 617 14.02 -56.59 1.01
N PRO A 618 14.36 -57.03 2.24
CA PRO A 618 14.80 -58.39 2.46
C PRO A 618 13.71 -59.36 2.00
N VAL A 619 14.05 -60.27 1.08
CA VAL A 619 13.14 -61.23 0.44
C VAL A 619 12.32 -62.04 1.44
N THR A 620 12.87 -62.26 2.64
CA THR A 620 12.22 -62.95 3.75
C THR A 620 11.01 -62.20 4.31
N ALA A 621 11.01 -60.87 4.32
CA ALA A 621 9.88 -60.07 4.79
C ALA A 621 8.73 -60.05 3.79
N ALA A 622 9.03 -60.00 2.49
CA ALA A 622 8.02 -60.06 1.42
C ALA A 622 7.32 -61.43 1.37
N ALA A 623 8.08 -62.52 1.54
CA ALA A 623 7.54 -63.89 1.60
C ALA A 623 6.67 -64.12 2.87
N ALA A 624 7.04 -63.54 4.01
CA ALA A 624 6.26 -63.61 5.24
C ALA A 624 4.93 -62.83 5.14
N ALA A 625 4.93 -61.67 4.48
CA ALA A 625 3.72 -60.89 4.24
C ALA A 625 2.75 -61.59 3.28
N ALA A 626 3.26 -62.28 2.25
CA ALA A 626 2.44 -63.00 1.28
C ALA A 626 1.88 -64.34 1.81
N SER A 627 2.58 -65.00 2.75
CA SER A 627 2.17 -66.31 3.29
C SER A 627 1.18 -66.23 4.46
N ASN A 628 1.15 -65.11 5.20
CA ASN A 628 0.21 -64.89 6.30
C ASN A 628 -1.09 -64.21 5.86
N GLY A 629 -1.82 -64.80 4.90
CA GLY A 629 -3.19 -64.40 4.52
C GLY A 629 -4.24 -64.54 5.63
N GLY A 630 -3.82 -64.64 6.88
CA GLY A 630 -4.65 -64.74 8.08
C GLY A 630 -4.97 -63.36 8.64
N ARG A 631 -6.27 -63.07 8.70
CA ARG A 631 -7.00 -61.90 9.23
C ARG A 631 -6.68 -61.45 10.69
N ALA A 632 -5.50 -61.74 11.24
CA ALA A 632 -5.14 -61.34 12.60
C ALA A 632 -4.70 -59.86 12.63
N GLY A 633 -5.51 -58.99 13.23
CA GLY A 633 -5.41 -57.52 13.19
C GLY A 633 -4.21 -56.92 13.92
N GLY A 634 -3.01 -57.10 13.38
CA GLY A 634 -1.79 -56.40 13.78
C GLY A 634 -1.45 -55.27 12.81
N ASP A 635 -2.10 -54.11 12.94
CA ASP A 635 -1.98 -52.93 12.04
C ASP A 635 -0.58 -52.28 11.94
N GLY A 636 0.43 -52.77 12.68
CA GLY A 636 1.74 -52.11 12.77
C GLY A 636 2.83 -52.63 11.82
N GLY A 637 2.82 -53.92 11.48
CA GLY A 637 4.00 -54.59 10.90
C GLY A 637 4.31 -54.21 9.45
N GLY A 638 3.29 -54.10 8.61
CA GLY A 638 3.46 -53.80 7.18
C GLY A 638 4.00 -52.39 6.92
N ARG A 639 3.52 -51.41 7.70
CA ARG A 639 3.93 -49.99 7.59
C ARG A 639 5.42 -49.81 7.83
N GLN A 640 5.95 -50.46 8.86
CA GLN A 640 7.36 -50.30 9.25
C GLN A 640 8.32 -50.97 8.26
N ALA A 641 7.89 -52.06 7.62
CA ALA A 641 8.65 -52.72 6.56
C ALA A 641 8.74 -51.87 5.27
N ALA A 642 7.68 -51.12 4.93
CA ALA A 642 7.70 -50.19 3.79
C ALA A 642 8.70 -49.04 4.00
N VAL A 643 8.81 -48.54 5.24
CA VAL A 643 9.73 -47.45 5.59
C VAL A 643 11.20 -47.88 5.62
N ALA A 644 11.48 -49.16 5.86
CA ALA A 644 12.85 -49.67 5.95
C ALA A 644 13.69 -49.40 4.68
N ALA A 645 13.05 -49.43 3.49
CA ALA A 645 13.68 -49.12 2.21
C ALA A 645 14.20 -47.66 2.13
N TRP A 646 13.65 -46.76 2.94
CA TRP A 646 13.95 -45.34 3.00
C TRP A 646 14.91 -44.96 4.13
N SER A 647 15.36 -45.92 4.94
CA SER A 647 16.16 -45.69 6.16
C SER A 647 17.42 -44.83 5.95
N ARG A 648 18.02 -44.89 4.75
CA ARG A 648 19.18 -44.07 4.36
C ARG A 648 18.86 -42.57 4.23
N TYR A 649 17.62 -42.23 3.94
CA TYR A 649 17.16 -40.85 3.71
C TYR A 649 16.32 -40.31 4.87
N LEU A 650 15.67 -41.21 5.60
CA LEU A 650 14.73 -40.87 6.64
C LEU A 650 15.44 -40.70 7.98
N HIS A 651 15.51 -39.45 8.46
CA HIS A 651 16.10 -39.12 9.76
C HIS A 651 15.19 -38.16 10.54
N GLY A 652 14.97 -38.45 11.82
CA GLY A 652 14.07 -37.65 12.67
C GLY A 652 12.62 -37.61 12.16
N GLY A 653 12.18 -38.60 11.36
CA GLY A 653 10.85 -38.60 10.75
C GLY A 653 10.73 -37.76 9.47
N HIS A 654 11.85 -37.35 8.87
CA HIS A 654 11.87 -36.55 7.65
C HIS A 654 12.88 -37.07 6.63
N ILE A 655 12.51 -37.05 5.35
CA ILE A 655 13.46 -37.02 4.24
C ILE A 655 13.73 -35.55 3.98
N THR A 656 15.00 -35.16 3.86
CA THR A 656 15.37 -33.75 3.69
C THR A 656 16.34 -33.58 2.53
N GLY A 657 16.44 -32.36 2.02
CA GLY A 657 17.45 -32.00 1.03
C GLY A 657 17.51 -30.48 0.83
N SER A 658 18.31 -30.08 -0.15
CA SER A 658 18.44 -28.67 -0.53
C SER A 658 18.19 -28.47 -2.02
N LEU A 659 17.57 -27.34 -2.35
CA LEU A 659 17.21 -26.89 -3.68
C LEU A 659 17.86 -25.53 -3.90
N ARG A 660 18.86 -25.47 -4.78
CA ARG A 660 19.63 -24.25 -5.03
C ARG A 660 19.22 -23.64 -6.37
N LEU A 661 18.62 -22.46 -6.31
CA LEU A 661 18.24 -21.65 -7.46
C LEU A 661 19.46 -20.85 -7.91
N LEU A 662 19.91 -21.05 -9.14
CA LEU A 662 21.08 -20.39 -9.72
C LEU A 662 20.65 -19.21 -10.59
N ALA A 663 21.47 -18.17 -10.64
CA ALA A 663 21.28 -17.08 -11.59
C ALA A 663 21.41 -17.61 -13.04
N PRO A 664 20.65 -17.05 -14.00
CA PRO A 664 20.85 -17.34 -15.41
C PRO A 664 22.28 -16.95 -15.83
N PRO A 665 22.91 -17.66 -16.78
CA PRO A 665 24.20 -17.29 -17.33
C PRO A 665 24.09 -15.90 -18.00
N VAL A 666 25.07 -15.05 -17.72
CA VAL A 666 25.18 -13.69 -18.29
C VAL A 666 25.60 -13.74 -19.75
#